data_AF-A0A8S8ZQZ9-F1
#
_entry.id   AF-A0A8S8ZQZ9-F1
#
_cell.length_a   1.000
_cell.length_b   1.000
_cell.length_c   1.000
_cell.angle_alpha   90.00
_cell.angle_beta   90.00
_cell.angle_gamma   90.00
#
_symmetry.space_group_name_H-M   'P 1'
#
loop_
_entity.id
_entity.type
_entity.pdbx_description
1 polymer ?
#
loop_
_entity_poly.entity_id
_entity_poly.type
_entity_poly.pdbx_seq_one_letter_code
_entity_poly.pdbx_strand_id
1 'polypeptide(L)'
;MSDNRRGVLRDNPEAARTNAPPSGYLENILNAAAAADKENVPTGTGFSPTDKAAFAPAATPSQPAPNSRKRKAPATPPAPQRLPTSDELEDIVIDAPMRENCDQVRRKINRALDAGIITKTGLAGEIGVSVKSLNGFLREHGAFKGQGYSSYPAAWEYFKKLDAVGYKIPNKTAAAKKQKTDSADGAEADIGKVDVSDIHLEGEETDEVPVYDTCDEIRRKIDAYLRRPGVTQAQFCRDIHAQHQSAKRPANIHTSQLARFRGMKGARAGATSSVFYGAYVFFEKLRIKEKKPMTQHRKDMEEAWPNGFDRTDDGRIAALRTPSPRKLLDIMDNVTPATSSNAVQPIQHYKRTLVGVRKVTAKKKIEDHRTVVTVDNWTVVGLTAHMKRYKVDDLVVYMEIDSFIPKTNRFFELWPRMTDVFDGEQGLRVRSHVVAGTWSQGMIFPLEQFPEITVYYHNRVVKVGQENATTEILKYSFADHLGIKKWEYPTHERPVTGIIGELSALIHKPGNWRIQDIGNVVFNPRTVNTRTYQVTEKLDGVSMHVYKVSNSSKDLLDFFPALRPLPIADKPDGDGIPIPPTMQTERCRVGVCNHSHEFFDDGKNIYWETAKTSGIIDKIHQIPFRNIAIQGELVGSHIQGNTMRYPEGKHEFVVFGIWDIGAKEYLAFKTVELLCKTLGIAHVPVLGYGPVTKYGKNVKELLAYADNLGTGKYGGIKEGLIFRDDTNWNHSFKVISNRWLNMTGK
;
A
#
# COMPACT_ATOMS: atom_id res chain seq x y z
N MET A 1 -61.96 12.54 -49.93
CA MET A 1 -61.92 11.15 -50.45
C MET A 1 -60.46 10.86 -50.74
N SER A 2 -59.82 9.78 -50.27
CA SER A 2 -60.24 8.70 -49.36
C SER A 2 -58.99 7.95 -48.87
N ASP A 3 -58.89 7.42 -47.65
CA ASP A 3 -59.69 7.65 -46.44
C ASP A 3 -58.77 7.64 -45.21
N ASN A 4 -59.23 8.21 -44.09
CA ASN A 4 -58.44 8.48 -42.90
C ASN A 4 -58.86 7.57 -41.73
N ARG A 5 -57.92 6.86 -41.09
CA ARG A 5 -58.15 6.32 -39.74
C ARG A 5 -56.87 6.11 -38.93
N ARG A 6 -56.83 6.75 -37.76
CA ARG A 6 -55.78 6.59 -36.74
C ARG A 6 -55.81 5.17 -36.15
N GLY A 7 -54.67 4.47 -36.17
CA GLY A 7 -54.43 3.29 -35.34
C GLY A 7 -53.78 3.70 -34.02
N VAL A 8 -54.33 3.28 -32.89
CA VAL A 8 -53.82 3.62 -31.55
C VAL A 8 -52.50 2.89 -31.30
N LEU A 9 -51.44 3.64 -30.97
CA LEU A 9 -50.23 3.06 -30.36
C LEU A 9 -50.61 2.48 -28.99
N ARG A 10 -50.51 1.14 -28.87
CA ARG A 10 -50.49 0.46 -27.58
C ARG A 10 -49.04 0.14 -27.26
N ASP A 11 -48.50 0.77 -26.23
CA ASP A 11 -47.21 0.38 -25.68
C ASP A 11 -47.25 -1.09 -25.21
N ASN A 12 -46.33 -1.90 -25.73
CA ASN A 12 -46.15 -3.29 -25.30
C ASN A 12 -44.69 -3.44 -24.78
N PRO A 13 -44.45 -3.31 -23.47
CA PRO A 13 -43.11 -3.07 -22.92
C PRO A 13 -42.21 -4.32 -22.85
N GLU A 14 -42.67 -5.51 -23.26
CA GLU A 14 -41.92 -6.77 -23.05
C GLU A 14 -40.99 -7.20 -24.22
N ALA A 15 -41.03 -6.53 -25.37
CA ALA A 15 -40.21 -6.90 -26.54
C ALA A 15 -38.70 -6.55 -26.44
N ALA A 16 -38.24 -6.01 -25.30
CA ALA A 16 -36.93 -5.34 -25.18
C ALA A 16 -35.90 -6.08 -24.31
N ARG A 17 -35.87 -7.43 -24.32
CA ARG A 17 -35.01 -8.25 -23.42
C ARG A 17 -34.22 -9.39 -24.07
N THR A 18 -33.81 -9.29 -25.33
CA THR A 18 -32.83 -10.22 -25.94
C THR A 18 -31.77 -9.49 -26.77
N ASN A 19 -30.51 -9.55 -26.32
CA ASN A 19 -29.33 -9.26 -27.16
C ASN A 19 -28.74 -10.54 -27.81
N ALA A 20 -29.34 -11.71 -27.53
CA ALA A 20 -28.97 -12.96 -28.17
C ALA A 20 -29.38 -12.98 -29.66
N PRO A 21 -28.61 -13.63 -30.55
CA PRO A 21 -29.05 -13.90 -31.92
C PRO A 21 -30.32 -14.78 -31.92
N PRO A 22 -31.13 -14.76 -33.00
CA PRO A 22 -32.31 -15.62 -33.12
C PRO A 22 -31.91 -17.09 -32.96
N SER A 23 -32.72 -17.84 -32.20
CA SER A 23 -32.29 -19.05 -31.47
C SER A 23 -31.84 -20.24 -32.31
N GLY A 24 -31.95 -20.18 -33.64
CA GLY A 24 -31.44 -21.21 -34.56
C GLY A 24 -30.06 -20.89 -35.19
N TYR A 25 -29.48 -19.69 -35.04
CA TYR A 25 -28.26 -19.37 -35.81
C TYR A 25 -26.99 -20.04 -35.24
N LEU A 26 -26.82 -20.03 -33.92
CA LEU A 26 -25.79 -20.85 -33.25
C LEU A 26 -26.05 -22.34 -33.47
N GLU A 27 -27.32 -22.75 -33.47
CA GLU A 27 -27.73 -24.13 -33.71
C GLU A 27 -27.39 -24.59 -35.15
N ASN A 28 -27.53 -23.72 -36.15
CA ASN A 28 -27.11 -24.00 -37.53
C ASN A 28 -25.58 -24.13 -37.67
N ILE A 29 -24.80 -23.31 -36.96
CA ILE A 29 -23.33 -23.46 -36.92
C ILE A 29 -22.94 -24.76 -36.20
N LEU A 30 -23.62 -25.08 -35.09
CA LEU A 30 -23.44 -26.34 -34.36
C LEU A 30 -23.84 -27.56 -35.20
N ASN A 31 -24.90 -27.48 -36.00
CA ASN A 31 -25.34 -28.55 -36.90
C ASN A 31 -24.37 -28.74 -38.08
N ALA A 32 -23.82 -27.65 -38.63
CA ALA A 32 -22.76 -27.73 -39.64
C ALA A 32 -21.46 -28.36 -39.09
N ALA A 33 -21.14 -28.13 -37.81
CA ALA A 33 -20.02 -28.79 -37.13
C ALA A 33 -20.33 -30.25 -36.75
N ALA A 34 -21.52 -30.53 -36.22
CA ALA A 34 -21.97 -31.87 -35.81
C ALA A 34 -22.27 -32.81 -36.99
N ALA A 35 -22.24 -32.32 -38.23
CA ALA A 35 -22.18 -33.14 -39.43
C ALA A 35 -20.79 -33.79 -39.65
N ALA A 36 -19.73 -33.30 -38.98
CA ALA A 36 -18.37 -33.82 -39.11
C ALA A 36 -17.94 -34.77 -37.97
N ASP A 37 -18.60 -34.74 -36.81
CA ASP A 37 -18.23 -35.49 -35.60
C ASP A 37 -19.38 -36.42 -35.14
N LYS A 38 -19.61 -37.54 -35.85
CA LYS A 38 -20.62 -38.56 -35.50
C LYS A 38 -20.12 -40.01 -35.58
N GLU A 39 -19.30 -40.41 -34.60
CA GLU A 39 -19.27 -41.80 -34.11
C GLU A 39 -19.22 -41.83 -32.57
N ASN A 40 -19.90 -42.81 -31.97
CA ASN A 40 -19.90 -43.23 -30.55
C ASN A 40 -20.42 -42.30 -29.40
N VAL A 41 -21.71 -42.45 -29.05
CA VAL A 41 -22.23 -43.27 -27.90
C VAL A 41 -21.66 -43.00 -26.46
N PRO A 42 -22.46 -42.96 -25.34
CA PRO A 42 -23.90 -42.66 -25.17
C PRO A 42 -24.33 -41.92 -23.84
N THR A 43 -25.63 -41.56 -23.75
CA THR A 43 -26.56 -41.44 -22.58
C THR A 43 -26.10 -41.22 -21.10
N GLY A 44 -26.76 -40.31 -20.36
CA GLY A 44 -26.85 -40.32 -18.88
C GLY A 44 -27.66 -39.16 -18.22
N THR A 45 -28.68 -39.47 -17.42
CA THR A 45 -29.59 -38.56 -16.66
C THR A 45 -28.94 -37.89 -15.44
N GLY A 46 -29.45 -36.82 -14.79
CA GLY A 46 -30.62 -35.94 -15.02
C GLY A 46 -31.59 -35.84 -13.82
N PHE A 47 -31.71 -34.68 -13.12
CA PHE A 47 -32.76 -34.36 -12.11
C PHE A 47 -32.88 -32.83 -11.82
N SER A 48 -33.95 -32.38 -11.12
CA SER A 48 -34.36 -30.95 -10.96
C SER A 48 -34.87 -30.60 -9.52
N PRO A 49 -34.80 -29.33 -9.03
CA PRO A 49 -35.18 -28.92 -7.65
C PRO A 49 -36.46 -28.03 -7.52
N THR A 50 -36.92 -27.75 -6.28
CA THR A 50 -38.09 -26.87 -5.98
C THR A 50 -38.02 -26.01 -4.69
N ASP A 51 -37.93 -24.68 -4.86
CA ASP A 51 -38.75 -23.57 -4.28
C ASP A 51 -39.02 -23.25 -2.76
N LYS A 52 -38.99 -21.93 -2.47
CA LYS A 52 -39.68 -21.08 -1.42
C LYS A 52 -39.23 -21.18 0.06
N ALA A 53 -39.03 -20.13 0.92
CA ALA A 53 -39.29 -18.66 1.03
C ALA A 53 -40.62 -18.20 1.71
N ALA A 54 -40.75 -17.11 2.50
CA ALA A 54 -39.85 -16.19 3.28
C ALA A 54 -40.69 -15.17 4.15
N PHE A 55 -40.18 -14.51 5.23
CA PHE A 55 -40.95 -13.51 6.04
C PHE A 55 -40.14 -12.49 6.92
N ALA A 56 -40.76 -11.35 7.33
CA ALA A 56 -40.35 -10.30 8.32
C ALA A 56 -41.59 -9.46 8.79
N PRO A 57 -41.64 -8.68 9.92
CA PRO A 57 -41.24 -7.22 9.95
C PRO A 57 -41.00 -6.52 11.37
N ALA A 58 -40.79 -5.17 11.36
CA ALA A 58 -40.90 -4.13 12.45
C ALA A 58 -39.87 -4.10 13.64
N ALA A 59 -39.51 -3.02 14.39
CA ALA A 59 -39.79 -1.55 14.50
C ALA A 59 -40.62 -1.06 15.76
N THR A 60 -40.50 0.16 16.37
CA THR A 60 -39.87 1.44 15.93
C THR A 60 -39.15 2.39 16.97
N PRO A 61 -39.78 3.19 17.90
CA PRO A 61 -39.44 4.65 17.97
C PRO A 61 -39.12 5.42 19.31
N SER A 62 -38.05 6.25 19.27
CA SER A 62 -37.93 7.74 19.55
C SER A 62 -37.99 8.49 20.93
N GLN A 63 -36.93 9.33 21.18
CA GLN A 63 -36.92 10.77 21.65
C GLN A 63 -37.30 11.15 23.13
N PRO A 64 -37.03 12.38 23.67
CA PRO A 64 -36.15 13.52 23.28
C PRO A 64 -35.21 14.05 24.43
N ALA A 65 -34.62 15.26 24.29
CA ALA A 65 -33.77 15.96 25.29
C ALA A 65 -34.04 17.50 25.37
N PRO A 66 -33.50 18.24 26.36
CA PRO A 66 -33.28 19.70 26.20
C PRO A 66 -31.94 20.26 26.74
N ASN A 67 -31.62 21.50 26.34
CA ASN A 67 -30.41 22.29 26.68
C ASN A 67 -30.69 23.39 27.73
N SER A 68 -29.64 23.93 28.37
CA SER A 68 -29.54 25.39 28.61
C SER A 68 -28.09 25.89 28.88
N ARG A 69 -27.88 27.21 28.78
CA ARG A 69 -26.61 27.94 29.04
C ARG A 69 -26.87 29.12 29.97
N LYS A 70 -25.88 29.57 30.78
CA LYS A 70 -25.65 31.00 31.13
C LYS A 70 -24.26 31.25 31.77
N ARG A 71 -23.89 32.53 31.90
CA ARG A 71 -22.59 33.07 32.39
C ARG A 71 -22.81 34.05 33.55
N LYS A 72 -21.90 34.10 34.53
CA LYS A 72 -21.21 35.34 35.00
C LYS A 72 -20.07 35.03 35.99
N ALA A 73 -19.36 36.06 36.44
CA ALA A 73 -18.20 36.07 37.35
C ALA A 73 -18.31 37.35 38.24
N PRO A 74 -17.30 37.78 39.04
CA PRO A 74 -16.11 37.13 39.63
C PRO A 74 -16.09 37.23 41.19
N ALA A 75 -15.06 36.69 41.88
CA ALA A 75 -14.88 36.88 43.34
C ALA A 75 -13.41 36.78 43.85
N THR A 76 -13.14 37.47 44.96
CA THR A 76 -11.84 37.64 45.67
C THR A 76 -11.36 36.36 46.39
N PRO A 77 -10.03 36.11 46.55
CA PRO A 77 -9.52 34.92 47.25
C PRO A 77 -9.64 34.98 48.78
N PRO A 78 -10.04 33.88 49.47
CA PRO A 78 -10.08 33.77 50.93
C PRO A 78 -8.76 33.31 51.57
N ALA A 79 -8.72 33.38 52.91
CA ALA A 79 -7.61 32.98 53.79
C ALA A 79 -7.31 31.46 53.77
N PRO A 80 -6.10 31.01 54.22
CA PRO A 80 -5.73 29.59 54.22
C PRO A 80 -6.62 28.77 55.17
N GLN A 81 -7.27 27.75 54.61
CA GLN A 81 -8.13 26.81 55.33
C GLN A 81 -7.30 25.67 55.97
N ARG A 82 -7.78 25.13 57.10
CA ARG A 82 -7.36 23.83 57.64
C ARG A 82 -7.93 22.71 56.74
N LEU A 83 -7.20 21.60 56.57
CA LEU A 83 -7.75 20.42 55.89
C LEU A 83 -8.90 19.83 56.75
N PRO A 84 -10.10 19.59 56.17
CA PRO A 84 -11.20 18.92 56.86
C PRO A 84 -10.83 17.50 57.30
N THR A 85 -11.41 17.03 58.40
CA THR A 85 -11.29 15.64 58.87
C THR A 85 -12.29 14.71 58.17
N SER A 86 -12.02 13.39 58.13
CA SER A 86 -12.91 12.37 57.54
C SER A 86 -14.39 12.55 57.96
N ASP A 87 -14.62 12.76 59.26
CA ASP A 87 -15.93 12.96 59.89
C ASP A 87 -16.68 14.19 59.33
N GLU A 88 -15.96 15.24 58.90
CA GLU A 88 -16.54 16.45 58.27
C GLU A 88 -16.86 16.24 56.78
N LEU A 89 -16.50 15.08 56.22
CA LEU A 89 -16.70 14.71 54.81
C LEU A 89 -17.62 13.49 54.65
N GLU A 90 -17.97 12.77 55.72
CA GLU A 90 -18.73 11.52 55.65
C GLU A 90 -20.14 11.74 55.09
N ASP A 91 -20.90 12.67 55.67
CA ASP A 91 -22.28 13.06 55.26
C ASP A 91 -22.41 13.64 53.83
N ILE A 92 -21.29 13.91 53.14
CA ILE A 92 -21.28 14.58 51.84
C ILE A 92 -21.52 13.57 50.70
N VAL A 93 -22.76 13.48 50.22
CA VAL A 93 -23.13 12.66 49.06
C VAL A 93 -22.72 13.35 47.75
N ILE A 94 -21.90 12.68 46.93
CA ILE A 94 -21.41 13.20 45.64
C ILE A 94 -22.25 12.64 44.48
N ASP A 95 -23.41 13.24 44.21
CA ASP A 95 -24.19 12.97 42.99
C ASP A 95 -23.58 13.67 41.76
N ALA A 96 -22.43 13.15 41.31
CA ALA A 96 -21.76 13.61 40.10
C ALA A 96 -21.07 12.44 39.38
N PRO A 97 -21.20 12.28 38.06
CA PRO A 97 -20.49 11.24 37.33
C PRO A 97 -18.98 11.56 37.26
N MET A 98 -18.15 10.53 37.44
CA MET A 98 -16.68 10.62 37.38
C MET A 98 -16.19 10.95 35.96
N ARG A 99 -16.09 12.25 35.67
CA ARG A 99 -15.58 12.81 34.39
C ARG A 99 -14.08 13.10 34.37
N GLU A 100 -13.39 13.01 35.52
CA GLU A 100 -11.93 13.19 35.59
C GLU A 100 -11.22 11.84 35.38
N ASN A 101 -10.17 11.82 34.57
CA ASN A 101 -9.44 10.61 34.19
C ASN A 101 -8.27 10.27 35.14
N CYS A 102 -7.62 9.12 34.95
CA CYS A 102 -6.55 8.65 35.84
C CYS A 102 -5.37 9.63 35.95
N ASP A 103 -4.96 10.27 34.85
CA ASP A 103 -3.89 11.29 34.89
C ASP A 103 -4.36 12.60 35.56
N GLN A 104 -5.65 12.92 35.58
CA GLN A 104 -6.20 14.07 36.30
C GLN A 104 -6.21 13.80 37.81
N VAL A 105 -6.74 12.65 38.24
CA VAL A 105 -6.78 12.26 39.67
C VAL A 105 -5.37 12.14 40.25
N ARG A 106 -4.42 11.51 39.54
CA ARG A 106 -3.02 11.40 40.00
C ARG A 106 -2.30 12.75 40.11
N ARG A 107 -2.70 13.76 39.32
CA ARG A 107 -2.21 15.13 39.49
C ARG A 107 -2.82 15.84 40.71
N LYS A 108 -4.05 15.53 41.13
CA LYS A 108 -4.59 16.00 42.42
C LYS A 108 -3.85 15.36 43.59
N ILE A 109 -3.68 14.03 43.58
CA ILE A 109 -2.91 13.29 44.59
C ILE A 109 -1.51 13.89 44.74
N ASN A 110 -0.75 13.96 43.65
CA ASN A 110 0.62 14.46 43.72
C ASN A 110 0.68 15.91 44.19
N ARG A 111 -0.28 16.79 43.83
CA ARG A 111 -0.35 18.16 44.36
C ARG A 111 -0.57 18.20 45.87
N ALA A 112 -1.45 17.36 46.42
CA ALA A 112 -1.70 17.29 47.86
C ALA A 112 -0.45 16.86 48.65
N LEU A 113 0.31 15.89 48.10
CA LEU A 113 1.58 15.44 48.66
C LEU A 113 2.69 16.51 48.49
N ASP A 114 2.82 17.11 47.31
CA ASP A 114 3.81 18.16 46.98
C ASP A 114 3.63 19.45 47.79
N ALA A 115 2.40 19.73 48.23
CA ALA A 115 2.05 20.84 49.11
C ALA A 115 2.17 20.50 50.61
N GLY A 116 2.52 19.26 50.97
CA GLY A 116 2.75 18.83 52.34
C GLY A 116 1.50 18.76 53.24
N ILE A 117 0.29 18.86 52.66
CA ILE A 117 -0.97 18.96 53.40
C ILE A 117 -1.35 17.62 54.05
N ILE A 118 -1.03 16.52 53.37
CA ILE A 118 -1.32 15.16 53.81
C ILE A 118 -0.17 14.23 53.42
N THR A 119 0.14 13.25 54.28
CA THR A 119 1.16 12.25 53.98
C THR A 119 0.60 11.15 53.08
N LYS A 120 1.48 10.39 52.40
CA LYS A 120 1.04 9.28 51.54
C LYS A 120 0.34 8.15 52.32
N THR A 121 0.70 7.96 53.59
CA THR A 121 0.06 7.01 54.50
C THR A 121 -1.28 7.56 55.00
N GLY A 122 -1.34 8.84 55.37
CA GLY A 122 -2.59 9.51 55.77
C GLY A 122 -3.64 9.45 54.66
N LEU A 123 -3.29 9.89 53.45
CA LEU A 123 -4.20 9.87 52.30
C LEU A 123 -4.69 8.44 51.96
N ALA A 124 -3.88 7.41 52.18
CA ALA A 124 -4.31 6.03 52.00
C ALA A 124 -5.38 5.61 53.03
N GLY A 125 -5.26 6.09 54.27
CA GLY A 125 -6.27 5.95 55.32
C GLY A 125 -7.57 6.69 54.99
N GLU A 126 -7.50 8.00 54.73
CA GLU A 126 -8.66 8.86 54.42
C GLU A 126 -9.50 8.36 53.24
N ILE A 127 -8.89 7.67 52.27
CA ILE A 127 -9.61 7.12 51.10
C ILE A 127 -9.85 5.61 51.19
N GLY A 128 -9.59 4.98 52.34
CA GLY A 128 -9.90 3.58 52.60
C GLY A 128 -9.15 2.55 51.74
N VAL A 129 -7.92 2.84 51.30
CA VAL A 129 -7.13 1.94 50.43
C VAL A 129 -5.76 1.59 51.01
N SER A 130 -5.25 0.40 50.67
CA SER A 130 -3.89 0.04 51.05
C SER A 130 -2.86 0.96 50.37
N VAL A 131 -1.80 1.32 51.10
CA VAL A 131 -0.64 2.08 50.57
C VAL A 131 -0.03 1.38 49.35
N LYS A 132 -0.13 0.05 49.24
CA LYS A 132 0.27 -0.75 48.07
C LYS A 132 -0.60 -0.46 46.84
N SER A 133 -1.92 -0.32 47.00
CA SER A 133 -2.85 0.10 45.92
C SER A 133 -2.51 1.51 45.44
N LEU A 134 -2.34 2.45 46.37
CA LEU A 134 -2.00 3.85 46.05
C LEU A 134 -0.63 3.99 45.37
N ASN A 135 0.37 3.22 45.83
CA ASN A 135 1.69 3.15 45.19
C ASN A 135 1.61 2.57 43.76
N GLY A 136 0.81 1.52 43.55
CA GLY A 136 0.61 0.92 42.23
C GLY A 136 -0.04 1.90 41.26
N PHE A 137 -1.17 2.50 41.67
CA PHE A 137 -1.89 3.50 40.88
C PHE A 137 -0.99 4.68 40.47
N LEU A 138 -0.22 5.24 41.41
CA LEU A 138 0.65 6.39 41.15
C LEU A 138 1.83 6.11 40.20
N ARG A 139 2.19 4.85 39.98
CA ARG A 139 3.28 4.41 39.10
C ARG A 139 2.85 4.19 37.65
N GLU A 140 1.54 4.13 37.37
CA GLU A 140 1.02 4.05 36.01
C GLU A 140 1.14 5.38 35.25
N HIS A 141 1.04 5.37 33.92
CA HIS A 141 1.12 6.58 33.10
C HIS A 141 0.13 6.55 31.93
N GLY A 142 -0.66 7.63 31.76
CA GLY A 142 -1.64 7.77 30.68
C GLY A 142 -3.08 7.83 31.19
N ALA A 143 -3.94 8.51 30.42
CA ALA A 143 -5.27 8.97 30.84
C ALA A 143 -6.20 7.90 31.44
N PHE A 144 -6.09 6.64 30.97
CA PHE A 144 -6.91 5.51 31.43
C PHE A 144 -6.07 4.42 32.14
N LYS A 145 -4.76 4.62 32.27
CA LYS A 145 -3.85 3.70 32.96
C LYS A 145 -3.94 3.96 34.47
N GLY A 146 -4.38 2.91 35.18
CA GLY A 146 -4.71 2.95 36.59
C GLY A 146 -6.19 2.71 36.93
N GLN A 147 -7.10 2.64 35.93
CA GLN A 147 -8.55 2.59 36.18
C GLN A 147 -9.05 1.40 37.02
N GLY A 148 -8.30 0.30 37.07
CA GLY A 148 -8.61 -0.89 37.87
C GLY A 148 -8.11 -0.87 39.31
N TYR A 149 -7.46 0.21 39.76
CA TYR A 149 -7.07 0.37 41.17
C TYR A 149 -8.20 1.05 41.96
N SER A 150 -8.55 0.52 43.14
CA SER A 150 -9.50 1.15 44.06
C SER A 150 -9.11 2.58 44.45
N SER A 151 -7.82 2.89 44.44
CA SER A 151 -7.28 4.24 44.68
C SER A 151 -7.68 5.29 43.63
N TYR A 152 -8.24 4.89 42.48
CA TYR A 152 -8.70 5.82 41.45
C TYR A 152 -10.05 6.48 41.81
N PRO A 153 -11.17 5.73 41.95
CA PRO A 153 -12.46 6.33 42.32
C PRO A 153 -12.42 6.93 43.74
N ALA A 154 -11.80 6.26 44.71
CA ALA A 154 -11.77 6.75 46.10
C ALA A 154 -11.02 8.09 46.23
N ALA A 155 -9.88 8.26 45.55
CA ALA A 155 -9.19 9.55 45.52
C ALA A 155 -9.97 10.62 44.74
N TRP A 156 -10.68 10.24 43.67
CA TRP A 156 -11.54 11.17 42.94
C TRP A 156 -12.67 11.71 43.83
N GLU A 157 -13.34 10.82 44.55
CA GLU A 157 -14.44 11.18 45.46
C GLU A 157 -13.97 12.02 46.64
N TYR A 158 -12.86 11.64 47.30
CA TYR A 158 -12.24 12.42 48.37
C TYR A 158 -11.94 13.86 47.93
N PHE A 159 -11.32 14.03 46.75
CA PHE A 159 -11.08 15.37 46.21
C PHE A 159 -12.36 16.08 45.74
N LYS A 160 -13.48 15.37 45.51
CA LYS A 160 -14.78 15.99 45.25
C LYS A 160 -15.48 16.45 46.51
N LYS A 161 -15.39 15.69 47.61
CA LYS A 161 -15.83 16.10 48.95
C LYS A 161 -15.07 17.35 49.40
N LEU A 162 -13.74 17.39 49.19
CA LEU A 162 -12.93 18.60 49.39
C LEU A 162 -13.30 19.77 48.46
N ASP A 163 -13.49 19.52 47.15
CA ASP A 163 -13.98 20.53 46.19
C ASP A 163 -15.35 21.11 46.66
N ALA A 164 -16.22 20.29 47.25
CA ALA A 164 -17.59 20.63 47.66
C ALA A 164 -17.66 21.47 48.95
N VAL A 165 -16.86 21.19 49.98
CA VAL A 165 -16.69 22.10 51.15
C VAL A 165 -15.86 23.35 50.82
N GLY A 166 -15.49 23.53 49.54
CA GLY A 166 -14.75 24.69 49.06
C GLY A 166 -13.26 24.70 49.42
N TYR A 167 -12.70 23.57 49.88
CA TYR A 167 -11.30 23.45 50.26
C TYR A 167 -10.39 23.39 49.04
N LYS A 168 -9.48 24.36 48.89
CA LYS A 168 -8.60 24.47 47.70
C LYS A 168 -7.15 24.15 48.01
N ILE A 169 -6.69 22.99 47.52
CA ILE A 169 -5.29 22.54 47.57
C ILE A 169 -4.36 23.63 46.98
N PRO A 170 -3.47 24.25 47.79
CA PRO A 170 -2.56 25.29 47.30
C PRO A 170 -1.55 24.81 46.26
N ASN A 171 -1.02 25.75 45.47
CA ASN A 171 0.11 25.51 44.58
C ASN A 171 1.44 25.90 45.27
N LYS A 172 2.52 25.18 44.91
CA LYS A 172 3.84 25.19 45.58
C LYS A 172 4.55 26.55 45.66
N THR A 173 4.07 27.57 44.94
CA THR A 173 4.59 28.95 44.95
C THR A 173 4.22 29.77 46.19
N ALA A 174 3.21 29.36 46.97
CA ALA A 174 2.73 30.16 48.11
C ALA A 174 3.51 29.93 49.43
N ALA A 175 4.09 28.75 49.63
CA ALA A 175 4.66 28.35 50.94
C ALA A 175 6.13 28.78 51.15
N ALA A 176 6.90 28.98 50.08
CA ALA A 176 8.36 29.12 50.13
C ALA A 176 8.86 30.56 50.40
N LYS A 177 8.15 31.36 51.21
CA LYS A 177 8.48 32.79 51.42
C LYS A 177 8.41 33.26 52.88
N LYS A 178 8.98 32.48 53.80
CA LYS A 178 9.12 32.89 55.22
C LYS A 178 10.25 32.17 55.99
N GLN A 179 11.51 32.42 55.63
CA GLN A 179 12.68 32.43 56.53
C GLN A 179 13.95 32.79 55.73
N LYS A 180 14.60 33.90 56.09
CA LYS A 180 15.98 34.21 55.72
C LYS A 180 16.54 35.14 56.79
N THR A 181 17.46 34.63 57.60
CA THR A 181 18.21 35.35 58.64
C THR A 181 19.62 34.77 58.68
N ASP A 182 20.52 35.50 58.06
CA ASP A 182 21.92 35.74 58.44
C ASP A 182 22.75 34.59 59.03
N SER A 183 23.72 34.14 58.24
CA SER A 183 25.10 33.87 58.68
C SER A 183 26.01 34.02 57.45
N ALA A 184 27.24 34.50 57.66
CA ALA A 184 28.12 34.99 56.59
C ALA A 184 29.32 34.06 56.29
N ASP A 185 29.98 34.38 55.18
CA ASP A 185 31.34 34.03 54.76
C ASP A 185 31.74 32.56 54.59
N GLY A 186 32.06 32.23 53.34
CA GLY A 186 32.50 30.89 52.90
C GLY A 186 32.99 30.89 51.44
N ALA A 187 33.86 31.84 51.11
CA ALA A 187 34.62 32.00 49.85
C ALA A 187 34.04 31.32 48.58
N GLU A 188 33.32 32.10 47.74
CA GLU A 188 32.96 31.64 46.39
C GLU A 188 34.21 31.51 45.50
N ALA A 189 34.55 30.27 45.12
CA ALA A 189 35.43 30.02 43.99
C ALA A 189 34.63 30.09 42.69
N ASP A 190 34.86 31.14 41.87
CA ASP A 190 34.25 31.24 40.55
C ASP A 190 34.75 30.12 39.62
N ILE A 191 33.91 29.10 39.44
CA ILE A 191 34.15 27.96 38.56
C ILE A 191 32.91 27.71 37.72
N GLY A 192 32.88 28.29 36.51
CA GLY A 192 31.87 27.89 35.53
C GLY A 192 31.81 28.68 34.22
N LYS A 193 32.15 29.97 34.20
CA LYS A 193 31.98 30.80 33.00
C LYS A 193 33.12 30.62 32.00
N VAL A 194 33.08 29.51 31.25
CA VAL A 194 34.04 29.21 30.18
C VAL A 194 33.72 30.06 28.95
N ASP A 195 34.27 31.28 28.91
CA ASP A 195 34.13 32.16 27.75
C ASP A 195 34.89 31.58 26.54
N VAL A 196 34.27 31.62 25.36
CA VAL A 196 34.83 31.16 24.07
C VAL A 196 34.72 32.23 22.98
N SER A 197 34.35 33.46 23.33
CA SER A 197 34.09 34.56 22.39
C SER A 197 35.35 35.00 21.61
N ASP A 198 36.54 34.82 22.20
CA ASP A 198 37.84 35.23 21.63
C ASP A 198 38.31 34.36 20.45
N ILE A 199 37.57 33.31 20.09
CA ILE A 199 37.96 32.31 19.09
C ILE A 199 36.95 32.33 17.95
N HIS A 200 37.45 32.52 16.73
CA HIS A 200 36.68 32.53 15.49
C HIS A 200 36.88 31.22 14.72
N LEU A 201 35.81 30.68 14.14
CA LEU A 201 35.81 29.58 13.18
C LEU A 201 35.30 30.07 11.82
N GLU A 202 35.89 29.58 10.74
CA GLU A 202 35.48 29.92 9.37
C GLU A 202 34.01 29.52 9.10
N GLY A 203 33.18 30.48 8.66
CA GLY A 203 31.76 30.27 8.39
C GLY A 203 30.85 30.40 9.62
N GLU A 204 31.29 31.01 10.73
CA GLU A 204 30.43 31.20 11.92
C GLU A 204 29.46 32.37 11.81
N GLU A 205 29.81 33.39 11.03
CA GLU A 205 28.99 34.55 10.73
C GLU A 205 27.73 34.20 9.89
N THR A 206 27.76 33.11 9.12
CA THR A 206 26.60 32.58 8.37
C THR A 206 25.91 31.40 9.06
N ASP A 207 26.40 30.95 10.24
CA ASP A 207 26.09 29.67 10.90
C ASP A 207 26.48 28.41 10.06
N GLU A 208 27.36 28.51 9.06
CA GLU A 208 27.65 27.42 8.11
C GLU A 208 28.87 26.55 8.48
N VAL A 209 29.66 26.89 9.52
CA VAL A 209 30.83 26.12 10.01
C VAL A 209 30.66 24.61 9.81
N PRO A 210 31.51 23.94 9.02
CA PRO A 210 31.42 22.51 8.77
C PRO A 210 31.55 21.68 10.08
N VAL A 211 30.56 20.80 10.29
CA VAL A 211 30.43 19.93 11.46
C VAL A 211 30.96 18.55 11.09
N TYR A 212 31.86 17.95 11.88
CA TYR A 212 32.36 16.59 11.61
C TYR A 212 32.17 15.61 12.80
N ASP A 213 31.47 16.05 13.85
CA ASP A 213 30.95 15.17 14.90
C ASP A 213 29.56 14.64 14.52
N THR A 214 29.26 13.37 14.84
CA THR A 214 27.88 12.86 14.75
C THR A 214 27.00 13.37 15.90
N CYS A 215 25.68 13.24 15.80
CA CYS A 215 24.77 13.53 16.91
C CYS A 215 25.00 12.61 18.13
N ASP A 216 25.47 11.37 17.93
CA ASP A 216 25.87 10.48 19.03
C ASP A 216 27.14 10.99 19.74
N GLU A 217 28.11 11.52 18.98
CA GLU A 217 29.33 12.15 19.48
C GLU A 217 29.02 13.43 20.27
N ILE A 218 28.23 14.35 19.70
CA ILE A 218 27.81 15.58 20.39
C ILE A 218 27.02 15.27 21.66
N ARG A 219 26.11 14.29 21.68
CA ARG A 219 25.42 13.88 22.92
C ARG A 219 26.42 13.40 23.98
N ARG A 220 27.49 12.68 23.60
CA ARG A 220 28.55 12.25 24.53
C ARG A 220 29.35 13.42 25.09
N LYS A 221 29.70 14.42 24.25
CA LYS A 221 30.40 15.65 24.67
C LYS A 221 29.53 16.51 25.60
N ILE A 222 28.24 16.68 25.29
CA ILE A 222 27.24 17.33 26.17
C ILE A 222 27.16 16.62 27.52
N ASP A 223 27.02 15.30 27.54
CA ASP A 223 26.92 14.53 28.78
C ASP A 223 28.23 14.57 29.60
N ALA A 224 29.40 14.68 28.97
CA ALA A 224 30.66 14.90 29.67
C ALA A 224 30.75 16.30 30.28
N TYR A 225 30.38 17.34 29.53
CA TYR A 225 30.44 18.74 29.98
C TYR A 225 29.48 19.00 31.15
N LEU A 226 28.25 18.48 31.08
CA LEU A 226 27.23 18.58 32.13
C LEU A 226 27.52 17.77 33.40
N ARG A 227 28.64 17.02 33.48
CA ARG A 227 29.13 16.39 34.71
C ARG A 227 30.18 17.23 35.45
N ARG A 228 30.67 18.33 34.87
CA ARG A 228 31.62 19.24 35.53
C ARG A 228 30.90 19.97 36.69
N PRO A 229 31.50 20.12 37.88
CA PRO A 229 30.95 20.97 38.93
C PRO A 229 30.79 22.41 38.43
N GLY A 230 29.79 23.13 38.94
CA GLY A 230 29.43 24.49 38.51
C GLY A 230 28.59 24.59 37.23
N VAL A 231 28.67 23.62 36.31
CA VAL A 231 27.97 23.69 35.02
C VAL A 231 26.49 23.35 35.15
N THR A 232 25.61 24.33 34.92
CA THR A 232 24.15 24.10 34.86
C THR A 232 23.66 23.94 33.42
N GLN A 233 22.61 23.13 33.21
CA GLN A 233 21.97 23.00 31.89
C GLN A 233 21.43 24.35 31.36
N ALA A 234 21.02 25.25 32.25
CA ALA A 234 20.54 26.58 31.89
C ALA A 234 21.68 27.52 31.44
N GLN A 235 22.89 27.38 32.00
CA GLN A 235 24.07 28.08 31.50
C GLN A 235 24.50 27.51 30.15
N PHE A 236 24.65 26.18 30.04
CA PHE A 236 25.03 25.53 28.78
C PHE A 236 24.08 25.87 27.61
N CYS A 237 22.77 25.98 27.87
CA CYS A 237 21.80 26.46 26.87
C CYS A 237 22.07 27.90 26.38
N ARG A 238 22.59 28.80 27.23
CA ARG A 238 23.02 30.16 26.84
C ARG A 238 24.34 30.09 26.06
N ASP A 239 25.29 29.29 26.53
CA ASP A 239 26.61 29.14 25.90
C ASP A 239 26.50 28.67 24.44
N ILE A 240 25.64 27.66 24.18
CA ILE A 240 25.37 27.16 22.82
C ILE A 240 24.43 28.05 22.01
N HIS A 241 23.65 28.95 22.64
CA HIS A 241 22.84 29.96 21.94
C HIS A 241 23.70 31.13 21.46
N ALA A 242 24.76 31.47 22.18
CA ALA A 242 25.72 32.49 21.79
C ALA A 242 26.52 32.13 20.52
N GLN A 243 26.61 30.83 20.18
CA GLN A 243 27.34 30.35 18.99
C GLN A 243 26.57 30.48 17.67
N HIS A 244 25.32 30.97 17.69
CA HIS A 244 24.54 31.26 16.48
C HIS A 244 24.66 32.77 16.19
N GLN A 245 25.20 33.14 15.03
CA GLN A 245 25.45 34.53 14.64
C GLN A 245 24.61 34.96 13.43
N SER A 246 24.10 34.04 12.62
CA SER A 246 23.36 34.39 11.40
C SER A 246 22.02 35.10 11.66
N ALA A 247 21.50 35.74 10.61
CA ALA A 247 20.13 36.29 10.59
C ALA A 247 19.00 35.25 10.81
N LYS A 248 19.32 33.95 10.87
CA LYS A 248 18.37 32.85 11.17
C LYS A 248 18.50 32.30 12.59
N ARG A 249 19.31 32.94 13.45
CA ARG A 249 19.54 32.56 14.85
C ARG A 249 18.24 32.20 15.59
N PRO A 250 18.19 31.07 16.34
CA PRO A 250 17.03 30.71 17.14
C PRO A 250 16.78 31.75 18.24
N ALA A 251 15.52 32.12 18.49
CA ALA A 251 15.18 33.13 19.49
C ALA A 251 15.65 32.79 20.92
N ASN A 252 15.67 31.50 21.28
CA ASN A 252 16.26 30.96 22.50
C ASN A 252 16.54 29.44 22.31
N ILE A 253 17.36 28.86 23.17
CA ILE A 253 17.53 27.40 23.30
C ILE A 253 17.14 26.99 24.73
N HIS A 254 16.07 26.22 24.86
CA HIS A 254 15.51 25.80 26.14
C HIS A 254 16.09 24.45 26.61
N THR A 255 16.14 24.26 27.92
CA THR A 255 16.55 22.98 28.55
C THR A 255 15.68 21.79 28.10
N SER A 256 14.43 22.03 27.69
CA SER A 256 13.56 21.02 27.08
C SER A 256 14.02 20.59 25.68
N GLN A 257 14.60 21.49 24.87
CA GLN A 257 15.20 21.15 23.58
C GLN A 257 16.52 20.39 23.78
N LEU A 258 17.35 20.82 24.74
CA LEU A 258 18.57 20.10 25.15
C LEU A 258 18.25 18.67 25.64
N ALA A 259 17.25 18.51 26.51
CA ALA A 259 16.79 17.20 26.99
C ALA A 259 16.21 16.35 25.85
N ARG A 260 15.42 16.94 24.94
CA ARG A 260 14.88 16.25 23.76
C ARG A 260 16.01 15.78 22.83
N PHE A 261 17.05 16.59 22.61
CA PHE A 261 18.21 16.20 21.81
C PHE A 261 19.00 15.06 22.47
N ARG A 262 19.31 15.17 23.76
CA ARG A 262 19.98 14.14 24.57
C ARG A 262 19.22 12.81 24.61
N GLY A 263 17.89 12.85 24.54
CA GLY A 263 17.02 11.67 24.47
C GLY A 263 16.93 10.97 23.10
N MET A 264 17.55 11.52 22.05
CA MET A 264 17.60 10.87 20.73
C MET A 264 18.70 9.79 20.67
N LYS A 265 18.62 8.90 19.68
CA LYS A 265 19.61 7.83 19.44
C LYS A 265 19.94 7.73 17.95
N GLY A 266 21.21 7.49 17.62
CA GLY A 266 21.68 7.32 16.25
C GLY A 266 22.34 8.58 15.68
N ALA A 267 23.26 8.38 14.74
CA ALA A 267 24.25 9.35 14.34
C ALA A 267 23.68 10.64 13.73
N ARG A 268 22.55 10.57 13.01
CA ARG A 268 21.86 11.75 12.43
C ARG A 268 20.74 12.31 13.30
N ALA A 269 20.30 11.58 14.34
CA ALA A 269 19.07 11.91 15.04
C ALA A 269 19.17 13.23 15.85
N GLY A 270 18.63 14.30 15.27
CA GLY A 270 18.72 15.67 15.77
C GLY A 270 19.68 16.59 15.02
N ALA A 271 20.23 16.23 13.85
CA ALA A 271 21.15 17.07 13.06
C ALA A 271 20.58 18.45 12.67
N THR A 272 19.26 18.52 12.42
CA THR A 272 18.51 19.76 12.17
C THR A 272 18.25 20.60 13.42
N SER A 273 18.72 20.18 14.60
CA SER A 273 18.51 20.91 15.85
C SER A 273 19.53 22.03 16.03
N SER A 274 19.07 23.20 16.45
CA SER A 274 19.95 24.30 16.89
C SER A 274 20.87 23.91 18.05
N VAL A 275 20.50 22.89 18.84
CA VAL A 275 21.34 22.30 19.89
C VAL A 275 22.55 21.58 19.30
N PHE A 276 22.41 20.91 18.15
CA PHE A 276 23.50 20.14 17.52
C PHE A 276 24.60 21.07 17.01
N TYR A 277 24.24 22.05 16.17
CA TYR A 277 25.20 23.03 15.65
C TYR A 277 25.85 23.86 16.76
N GLY A 278 25.06 24.46 17.65
CA GLY A 278 25.57 25.32 18.71
C GLY A 278 26.47 24.58 19.71
N ALA A 279 26.19 23.30 20.01
CA ALA A 279 27.05 22.49 20.84
C ALA A 279 28.34 22.07 20.12
N TYR A 280 28.30 21.75 18.82
CA TYR A 280 29.51 21.48 18.05
C TYR A 280 30.45 22.69 18.04
N VAL A 281 29.96 23.87 17.64
CA VAL A 281 30.78 25.10 17.59
C VAL A 281 31.36 25.42 18.97
N PHE A 282 30.55 25.31 20.03
CA PHE A 282 31.02 25.50 21.41
C PHE A 282 32.17 24.54 21.78
N PHE A 283 32.04 23.24 21.47
CA PHE A 283 33.09 22.26 21.77
C PHE A 283 34.34 22.41 20.88
N GLU A 284 34.19 22.88 19.66
CA GLU A 284 35.31 23.12 18.75
C GLU A 284 36.12 24.37 19.18
N LYS A 285 35.45 25.48 19.51
CA LYS A 285 36.11 26.64 20.13
C LYS A 285 36.76 26.28 21.47
N LEU A 286 36.10 25.45 22.29
CA LEU A 286 36.67 24.95 23.55
C LEU A 286 37.92 24.07 23.32
N ARG A 287 37.93 23.21 22.30
CA ARG A 287 39.11 22.41 21.92
C ARG A 287 40.30 23.30 21.59
N ILE A 288 40.07 24.38 20.84
CA ILE A 288 41.10 25.36 20.48
C ILE A 288 41.59 26.12 21.72
N LYS A 289 40.68 26.60 22.60
CA LYS A 289 41.04 27.28 23.86
C LYS A 289 41.88 26.40 24.79
N GLU A 290 41.51 25.12 24.90
CA GLU A 290 42.24 24.11 25.69
C GLU A 290 43.47 23.53 24.95
N LYS A 291 43.82 24.04 23.75
CA LYS A 291 44.95 23.62 22.88
C LYS A 291 45.01 22.10 22.62
N LYS A 292 43.84 21.45 22.54
CA LYS A 292 43.75 19.98 22.38
C LYS A 292 43.91 19.57 20.91
N PRO A 293 44.69 18.50 20.60
CA PRO A 293 44.80 17.98 19.25
C PRO A 293 43.47 17.43 18.75
N MET A 294 43.31 17.37 17.42
CA MET A 294 42.16 16.72 16.79
C MET A 294 42.23 15.20 17.02
N THR A 295 41.10 14.58 17.33
CA THR A 295 40.99 13.13 17.55
C THR A 295 41.19 12.37 16.24
N GLN A 296 41.55 11.09 16.29
CA GLN A 296 41.62 10.28 15.06
C GLN A 296 40.26 10.22 14.36
N HIS A 297 39.18 9.96 15.11
CA HIS A 297 37.81 10.00 14.61
C HIS A 297 37.49 11.28 13.83
N ARG A 298 37.97 12.45 14.28
CA ARG A 298 37.78 13.72 13.57
C ARG A 298 38.42 13.70 12.18
N LYS A 299 39.67 13.22 12.05
CA LYS A 299 40.36 13.08 10.76
C LYS A 299 39.63 12.09 9.86
N ASP A 300 39.21 10.95 10.42
CA ASP A 300 38.46 9.92 9.68
C ASP A 300 37.15 10.48 9.11
N MET A 301 36.48 11.40 9.82
CA MET A 301 35.26 12.08 9.35
C MET A 301 35.54 13.25 8.39
N GLU A 302 36.69 13.91 8.47
CA GLU A 302 37.13 14.90 7.48
C GLU A 302 37.47 14.24 6.13
N GLU A 303 38.08 13.06 6.15
CA GLU A 303 38.32 12.24 4.95
C GLU A 303 36.99 11.70 4.36
N ALA A 304 36.08 11.21 5.21
CA ALA A 304 34.80 10.64 4.77
C ALA A 304 33.77 11.69 4.31
N TRP A 305 33.79 12.90 4.88
CA TRP A 305 32.83 13.97 4.59
C TRP A 305 33.55 15.32 4.36
N PRO A 306 34.21 15.57 3.21
CA PRO A 306 35.00 16.79 3.00
C PRO A 306 34.24 18.10 3.31
N ASN A 307 32.96 18.17 2.94
CA ASN A 307 32.07 19.32 3.17
C ASN A 307 31.35 19.30 4.53
N GLY A 308 31.73 18.40 5.43
CA GLY A 308 31.08 18.17 6.72
C GLY A 308 29.82 17.30 6.67
N PHE A 309 29.32 17.00 7.86
CA PHE A 309 28.13 16.25 8.16
C PHE A 309 26.88 17.04 7.80
N ASP A 310 26.01 16.46 6.97
CA ASP A 310 24.76 17.10 6.56
C ASP A 310 23.84 17.38 7.77
N ARG A 311 23.46 18.67 7.90
CA ARG A 311 22.62 19.25 8.95
C ARG A 311 21.17 19.48 8.50
N THR A 312 20.83 19.19 7.24
CA THR A 312 19.51 19.48 6.63
C THR A 312 18.51 18.34 6.78
N ASP A 313 18.98 17.09 6.87
CA ASP A 313 18.20 15.92 7.27
C ASP A 313 18.73 15.34 8.59
N ASP A 314 17.83 15.07 9.55
CA ASP A 314 18.16 14.45 10.83
C ASP A 314 17.82 12.95 10.91
N GLY A 315 17.72 12.29 9.76
CA GLY A 315 17.26 10.92 9.62
C GLY A 315 15.73 10.77 9.82
N ARG A 316 15.01 11.86 10.09
CA ARG A 316 13.55 11.89 10.00
C ARG A 316 13.20 12.40 8.61
N ILE A 317 12.94 11.47 7.69
CA ILE A 317 12.51 11.75 6.31
C ILE A 317 11.59 12.96 6.30
N ALA A 318 12.06 14.04 5.67
CA ALA A 318 11.35 15.31 5.63
C ALA A 318 9.97 15.08 5.01
N ALA A 319 8.92 15.22 5.83
CA ALA A 319 7.57 14.89 5.41
C ALA A 319 7.14 15.81 4.27
N LEU A 320 6.96 15.25 3.07
CA LEU A 320 6.45 15.90 1.85
C LEU A 320 5.05 16.48 2.10
N ARG A 321 5.00 17.67 2.72
CA ARG A 321 3.80 18.44 3.10
C ARG A 321 2.63 17.55 3.52
N THR A 322 2.88 16.54 4.37
CA THR A 322 1.82 15.59 4.72
C THR A 322 0.68 16.33 5.41
N PRO A 323 -0.57 16.12 4.97
CA PRO A 323 -1.73 16.70 5.64
C PRO A 323 -1.75 16.24 7.09
N SER A 324 -2.07 17.16 8.02
CA SER A 324 -2.09 16.86 9.46
C SER A 324 -2.98 15.65 9.76
N PRO A 325 -2.85 14.94 10.89
CA PRO A 325 -3.59 13.69 11.11
C PRO A 325 -5.12 13.81 10.93
N ARG A 326 -5.72 14.97 11.22
CA ARG A 326 -7.13 15.25 10.86
C ARG A 326 -7.35 15.32 9.36
N LYS A 327 -6.50 16.04 8.63
CA LYS A 327 -6.57 16.20 7.17
C LYS A 327 -6.12 14.94 6.41
N LEU A 328 -5.38 14.03 7.05
CA LEU A 328 -5.11 12.68 6.57
C LEU A 328 -6.33 11.76 6.78
N LEU A 329 -7.04 11.88 7.91
CA LEU A 329 -8.39 11.29 8.04
C LEU A 329 -9.32 11.87 6.97
N ASP A 330 -9.42 13.20 6.83
CA ASP A 330 -10.24 13.82 5.79
C ASP A 330 -9.91 13.25 4.39
N ILE A 331 -8.63 13.04 4.05
CA ILE A 331 -8.25 12.47 2.76
C ILE A 331 -8.55 10.97 2.65
N MET A 332 -8.46 10.19 3.73
CA MET A 332 -8.78 8.75 3.72
C MET A 332 -10.29 8.49 3.79
N ASP A 333 -11.05 9.32 4.49
CA ASP A 333 -12.50 9.23 4.65
C ASP A 333 -13.23 9.89 3.45
N ASN A 334 -12.61 10.84 2.75
CA ASN A 334 -12.99 11.27 1.39
C ASN A 334 -12.50 10.32 0.28
N VAL A 335 -11.84 9.18 0.61
CA VAL A 335 -11.89 7.96 -0.23
C VAL A 335 -13.12 7.12 0.18
N THR A 336 -14.24 7.80 0.35
CA THR A 336 -15.55 7.22 0.07
C THR A 336 -15.67 7.07 -1.46
N PRO A 337 -16.26 5.98 -1.99
CA PRO A 337 -16.41 5.81 -3.42
C PRO A 337 -17.25 6.96 -4.00
N ALA A 338 -16.83 7.52 -5.14
CA ALA A 338 -17.41 8.72 -5.72
C ALA A 338 -18.92 8.55 -6.02
N THR A 339 -19.78 9.05 -5.13
CA THR A 339 -21.23 8.82 -5.17
C THR A 339 -21.99 10.11 -5.47
N SER A 340 -21.85 10.65 -6.70
CA SER A 340 -22.85 11.52 -7.35
C SER A 340 -22.46 12.04 -8.75
N SER A 341 -22.51 11.18 -9.78
CA SER A 341 -23.17 11.50 -11.08
C SER A 341 -22.98 10.36 -12.09
N ASN A 342 -24.03 9.55 -12.30
CA ASN A 342 -24.27 8.64 -13.43
C ASN A 342 -23.08 8.28 -14.36
N ALA A 343 -22.10 7.54 -13.84
CA ALA A 343 -21.14 6.78 -14.63
C ALA A 343 -20.81 5.47 -13.91
N VAL A 344 -20.86 4.35 -14.64
CA VAL A 344 -20.54 3.03 -14.08
C VAL A 344 -19.05 2.92 -13.84
N GLN A 345 -18.62 2.88 -12.58
CA GLN A 345 -17.25 2.50 -12.24
C GLN A 345 -17.04 1.01 -12.59
N PRO A 346 -16.08 0.66 -13.47
CA PRO A 346 -15.88 -0.73 -13.90
C PRO A 346 -15.38 -1.64 -12.78
N ILE A 347 -15.60 -2.93 -12.95
CA ILE A 347 -15.18 -3.96 -11.99
C ILE A 347 -13.64 -4.03 -11.95
N GLN A 348 -13.04 -3.88 -10.76
CA GLN A 348 -11.58 -3.92 -10.62
C GLN A 348 -11.06 -5.37 -10.50
N HIS A 349 -10.67 -5.94 -11.63
CA HIS A 349 -10.09 -7.27 -11.72
C HIS A 349 -8.55 -7.24 -11.59
N TYR A 350 -7.97 -8.30 -11.02
CA TYR A 350 -6.51 -8.59 -10.94
C TYR A 350 -5.57 -7.36 -10.80
N LYS A 351 -5.54 -6.70 -9.63
CA LYS A 351 -4.37 -5.86 -9.29
C LYS A 351 -3.25 -6.73 -8.73
N ARG A 352 -2.18 -6.92 -9.52
CA ARG A 352 -0.99 -7.66 -9.09
C ARG A 352 -0.33 -7.01 -7.87
N THR A 353 0.10 -7.82 -6.91
CA THR A 353 0.59 -7.37 -5.60
C THR A 353 2.12 -7.37 -5.56
N LEU A 354 2.76 -6.59 -6.45
CA LEU A 354 4.23 -6.54 -6.59
C LEU A 354 4.98 -6.40 -5.26
N VAL A 355 4.43 -5.61 -4.32
CA VAL A 355 4.85 -5.61 -2.92
C VAL A 355 3.63 -5.79 -2.04
N GLY A 356 3.59 -6.85 -1.23
CA GLY A 356 2.46 -7.16 -0.35
C GLY A 356 2.91 -7.71 0.99
N VAL A 357 2.04 -7.62 2.00
CA VAL A 357 2.19 -8.44 3.21
C VAL A 357 1.72 -9.84 2.87
N ARG A 358 2.53 -10.85 3.21
CA ARG A 358 2.26 -12.28 3.00
C ARG A 358 2.65 -13.07 4.26
N LYS A 359 2.29 -14.36 4.31
CA LYS A 359 2.53 -15.21 5.49
C LYS A 359 3.59 -16.28 5.21
N VAL A 360 4.51 -16.50 6.14
CA VAL A 360 5.50 -17.58 6.05
C VAL A 360 4.80 -18.93 6.29
N THR A 361 4.78 -19.79 5.28
CA THR A 361 4.09 -21.10 5.30
C THR A 361 5.01 -22.26 5.65
N ALA A 362 6.30 -22.18 5.29
CA ALA A 362 7.29 -23.20 5.63
C ALA A 362 8.71 -22.62 5.67
N LYS A 363 9.64 -23.38 6.27
CA LYS A 363 11.07 -23.02 6.32
C LYS A 363 11.91 -24.30 6.40
N LYS A 364 12.94 -24.40 5.56
CA LYS A 364 13.81 -25.60 5.46
C LYS A 364 15.27 -25.19 5.23
N LYS A 365 16.19 -25.76 6.03
CA LYS A 365 17.63 -25.70 5.75
C LYS A 365 17.94 -26.58 4.54
N ILE A 366 18.72 -26.08 3.57
CA ILE A 366 19.05 -26.81 2.32
C ILE A 366 20.55 -27.05 2.15
N GLU A 367 21.39 -26.15 2.68
CA GLU A 367 22.84 -26.29 2.84
C GLU A 367 23.22 -25.76 4.22
N ASP A 368 24.45 -25.93 4.69
CA ASP A 368 24.85 -25.37 6.00
C ASP A 368 24.64 -23.85 6.09
N HIS A 369 25.08 -23.15 5.05
CA HIS A 369 24.96 -21.70 4.96
C HIS A 369 23.66 -21.23 4.29
N ARG A 370 22.76 -22.10 3.81
CA ARG A 370 21.51 -21.70 3.11
C ARG A 370 20.23 -22.31 3.67
N THR A 371 19.20 -21.47 3.71
CA THR A 371 17.83 -21.82 4.11
C THR A 371 16.85 -21.28 3.08
N VAL A 372 15.85 -22.10 2.71
CA VAL A 372 14.66 -21.63 1.99
C VAL A 372 13.56 -21.28 2.99
N VAL A 373 12.89 -20.16 2.74
CA VAL A 373 11.66 -19.76 3.40
C VAL A 373 10.56 -19.75 2.34
N THR A 374 9.45 -20.42 2.62
CA THR A 374 8.26 -20.42 1.76
C THR A 374 7.28 -19.39 2.28
N VAL A 375 6.76 -18.57 1.38
CA VAL A 375 5.77 -17.52 1.63
C VAL A 375 4.61 -17.76 0.68
N ASP A 376 3.43 -18.03 1.24
CA ASP A 376 2.32 -18.68 0.51
C ASP A 376 2.80 -19.95 -0.21
N ASN A 377 2.94 -19.92 -1.55
CA ASN A 377 3.56 -21.00 -2.34
C ASN A 377 4.84 -20.57 -3.08
N TRP A 378 5.36 -19.38 -2.81
CA TRP A 378 6.62 -18.87 -3.33
C TRP A 378 7.80 -19.27 -2.45
N THR A 379 8.94 -19.64 -3.04
CA THR A 379 10.16 -19.99 -2.29
C THR A 379 11.24 -18.92 -2.45
N VAL A 380 11.82 -18.46 -1.34
CA VAL A 380 12.95 -17.51 -1.32
C VAL A 380 14.12 -18.13 -0.55
N VAL A 381 15.29 -18.19 -1.19
CA VAL A 381 16.51 -18.79 -0.64
C VAL A 381 17.46 -17.68 -0.19
N GLY A 382 18.07 -17.84 0.98
CA GLY A 382 19.12 -16.93 1.46
C GLY A 382 19.99 -17.53 2.55
N LEU A 383 20.93 -16.73 3.03
CA LEU A 383 21.89 -17.18 4.04
C LEU A 383 21.18 -17.55 5.34
N THR A 384 21.48 -18.73 5.89
CA THR A 384 20.90 -19.25 7.16
C THR A 384 21.05 -18.24 8.30
N ALA A 385 22.16 -17.49 8.34
CA ALA A 385 22.42 -16.45 9.32
C ALA A 385 21.41 -15.28 9.32
N HIS A 386 20.81 -14.97 8.16
CA HIS A 386 19.73 -13.99 8.04
C HIS A 386 18.36 -14.67 8.13
N MET A 387 18.16 -15.78 7.41
CA MET A 387 16.90 -16.51 7.34
C MET A 387 16.47 -17.13 8.68
N LYS A 388 17.39 -17.23 9.67
CA LYS A 388 17.04 -17.63 11.05
C LYS A 388 15.96 -16.75 11.68
N ARG A 389 15.83 -15.47 11.29
CA ARG A 389 14.89 -14.50 11.87
C ARG A 389 13.41 -14.83 11.68
N TYR A 390 13.06 -15.41 10.52
CA TYR A 390 11.67 -15.76 10.18
C TYR A 390 11.24 -17.08 10.80
N LYS A 391 9.99 -17.17 11.26
CA LYS A 391 9.32 -18.38 11.74
C LYS A 391 8.16 -18.72 10.80
N VAL A 392 7.63 -19.92 10.91
CA VAL A 392 6.30 -20.22 10.33
C VAL A 392 5.27 -19.35 11.05
N ASP A 393 4.24 -18.95 10.31
CA ASP A 393 3.17 -18.02 10.70
C ASP A 393 3.54 -16.53 10.81
N ASP A 394 4.81 -16.14 10.70
CA ASP A 394 5.21 -14.72 10.65
C ASP A 394 4.58 -14.00 9.44
N LEU A 395 4.17 -12.74 9.64
CA LEU A 395 3.86 -11.81 8.55
C LEU A 395 5.14 -11.14 8.05
N VAL A 396 5.34 -11.17 6.74
CA VAL A 396 6.52 -10.60 6.06
C VAL A 396 6.09 -9.71 4.91
N VAL A 397 6.91 -8.72 4.57
CA VAL A 397 6.76 -8.01 3.29
C VAL A 397 7.46 -8.83 2.22
N TYR A 398 6.69 -9.25 1.21
CA TYR A 398 7.16 -9.96 0.04
C TYR A 398 7.15 -9.02 -1.16
N MET A 399 8.27 -8.98 -1.89
CA MET A 399 8.36 -8.37 -3.20
C MET A 399 8.36 -9.48 -4.25
N GLU A 400 7.33 -9.52 -5.10
CA GLU A 400 7.22 -10.50 -6.20
C GLU A 400 8.36 -10.30 -7.22
N ILE A 401 8.65 -11.35 -8.00
CA ILE A 401 9.41 -11.19 -9.25
C ILE A 401 8.73 -10.18 -10.18
N ASP A 402 9.52 -9.56 -11.05
CA ASP A 402 9.11 -8.47 -11.94
C ASP A 402 8.87 -7.13 -11.19
N SER A 403 9.30 -7.04 -9.92
CA SER A 403 9.45 -5.76 -9.22
C SER A 403 10.75 -5.07 -9.62
N PHE A 404 10.72 -3.76 -9.87
CA PHE A 404 11.90 -2.91 -10.06
C PHE A 404 12.02 -1.93 -8.90
N ILE A 405 13.17 -1.95 -8.24
CA ILE A 405 13.51 -1.14 -7.07
C ILE A 405 14.52 -0.07 -7.53
N PRO A 406 14.09 1.19 -7.72
CA PRO A 406 14.99 2.27 -8.17
C PRO A 406 16.23 2.43 -7.30
N LYS A 407 17.35 2.90 -7.88
CA LYS A 407 18.59 3.22 -7.16
C LYS A 407 18.41 4.31 -6.09
N THR A 408 17.39 5.15 -6.26
CA THR A 408 16.92 6.18 -5.31
C THR A 408 16.15 5.61 -4.12
N ASN A 409 15.86 4.30 -4.10
CA ASN A 409 15.04 3.64 -3.09
C ASN A 409 15.88 3.06 -1.94
N ARG A 410 15.41 3.22 -0.70
CA ARG A 410 16.07 2.70 0.53
C ARG A 410 16.37 1.20 0.52
N PHE A 411 15.73 0.41 -0.34
CA PHE A 411 15.96 -1.03 -0.46
C PHE A 411 17.05 -1.43 -1.48
N PHE A 412 17.52 -0.51 -2.33
CA PHE A 412 18.58 -0.79 -3.31
C PHE A 412 19.94 -1.06 -2.65
N GLU A 413 20.28 -0.33 -1.57
CA GLU A 413 21.55 -0.44 -0.84
C GLU A 413 21.84 -1.84 -0.26
N LEU A 414 20.83 -2.71 -0.20
CA LEU A 414 20.96 -4.09 0.27
C LEU A 414 21.52 -5.05 -0.80
N TRP A 415 21.44 -4.69 -2.09
CA TRP A 415 22.00 -5.45 -3.23
C TRP A 415 22.64 -4.54 -4.30
N PRO A 416 23.57 -3.63 -3.97
CA PRO A 416 24.08 -2.60 -4.87
C PRO A 416 24.92 -3.12 -6.05
N ARG A 417 25.26 -4.42 -6.05
CA ARG A 417 25.96 -5.12 -7.15
C ARG A 417 25.01 -5.64 -8.23
N MET A 418 23.70 -5.55 -8.02
CA MET A 418 22.67 -6.00 -8.96
C MET A 418 21.99 -4.77 -9.55
N THR A 419 22.53 -4.30 -10.67
CA THR A 419 22.02 -3.15 -11.43
C THR A 419 21.44 -3.60 -12.76
N ASP A 420 20.16 -3.30 -12.96
CA ASP A 420 19.44 -3.32 -14.22
C ASP A 420 19.04 -1.87 -14.56
N VAL A 421 18.67 -1.60 -15.82
CA VAL A 421 18.13 -0.30 -16.26
C VAL A 421 16.69 -0.51 -16.72
N PHE A 422 15.80 0.41 -16.35
CA PHE A 422 14.39 0.40 -16.74
C PHE A 422 13.88 1.84 -16.85
N ASP A 423 13.24 2.19 -17.98
CA ASP A 423 12.81 3.55 -18.33
C ASP A 423 13.92 4.62 -18.14
N GLY A 424 15.17 4.27 -18.45
CA GLY A 424 16.36 5.12 -18.28
C GLY A 424 16.87 5.24 -16.83
N GLU A 425 16.13 4.72 -15.84
CA GLU A 425 16.53 4.73 -14.43
C GLU A 425 17.36 3.48 -14.09
N GLN A 426 18.42 3.65 -13.28
CA GLN A 426 19.15 2.52 -12.69
C GLN A 426 18.40 1.98 -11.47
N GLY A 427 18.41 0.66 -11.28
CA GLY A 427 17.83 0.03 -10.10
C GLY A 427 18.10 -1.47 -10.02
N LEU A 428 17.41 -2.15 -9.11
CA LEU A 428 17.47 -3.58 -8.89
C LEU A 428 16.20 -4.23 -9.43
N ARG A 429 16.34 -5.18 -10.35
CA ARG A 429 15.23 -6.03 -10.80
C ARG A 429 15.14 -7.31 -9.99
N VAL A 430 13.95 -7.58 -9.44
CA VAL A 430 13.64 -8.83 -8.75
C VAL A 430 13.27 -9.90 -9.79
N ARG A 431 14.07 -10.98 -9.87
CA ARG A 431 13.95 -12.02 -10.89
C ARG A 431 14.10 -13.44 -10.31
N SER A 432 13.77 -14.45 -11.10
CA SER A 432 13.94 -15.86 -10.71
C SER A 432 15.41 -16.27 -10.71
N HIS A 433 15.83 -17.02 -9.69
CA HIS A 433 17.19 -17.58 -9.59
C HIS A 433 17.16 -19.02 -9.08
N VAL A 434 18.02 -19.90 -9.60
CA VAL A 434 18.30 -21.21 -8.99
C VAL A 434 19.43 -21.07 -7.98
N VAL A 435 19.21 -21.53 -6.75
CA VAL A 435 20.20 -21.51 -5.67
C VAL A 435 20.16 -22.87 -4.96
N ALA A 436 21.28 -23.61 -4.96
CA ALA A 436 21.37 -24.94 -4.35
C ALA A 436 20.24 -25.89 -4.83
N GLY A 437 20.05 -25.98 -6.16
CA GLY A 437 18.98 -26.76 -6.80
C GLY A 437 17.54 -26.30 -6.51
N THR A 438 17.37 -25.19 -5.78
CA THR A 438 16.06 -24.68 -5.32
C THR A 438 15.75 -23.35 -5.99
N TRP A 439 14.51 -23.16 -6.46
CA TRP A 439 14.07 -21.87 -6.99
C TRP A 439 13.96 -20.81 -5.87
N SER A 440 14.56 -19.65 -6.11
CA SER A 440 14.40 -18.44 -5.32
C SER A 440 13.69 -17.39 -6.18
N GLN A 441 12.48 -16.99 -5.79
CA GLN A 441 11.61 -16.11 -6.56
C GLN A 441 11.01 -15.04 -5.65
N GLY A 442 11.37 -13.78 -5.89
CA GLY A 442 11.00 -12.66 -5.04
C GLY A 442 11.95 -12.45 -3.87
N MET A 443 11.63 -11.48 -3.01
CA MET A 443 12.44 -11.06 -1.87
C MET A 443 11.56 -10.93 -0.62
N ILE A 444 12.06 -11.33 0.55
CA ILE A 444 11.32 -11.26 1.81
C ILE A 444 12.01 -10.37 2.84
N PHE A 445 11.22 -9.60 3.57
CA PHE A 445 11.68 -8.64 4.57
C PHE A 445 10.83 -8.74 5.85
N PRO A 446 11.41 -8.55 7.05
CA PRO A 446 10.65 -8.40 8.29
C PRO A 446 9.73 -7.16 8.18
N LEU A 447 8.51 -7.28 8.71
CA LEU A 447 7.49 -6.22 8.60
C LEU A 447 7.96 -4.90 9.24
N GLU A 448 8.79 -4.99 10.27
CA GLU A 448 9.36 -3.85 11.02
C GLU A 448 10.30 -2.97 10.17
N GLN A 449 10.79 -3.48 9.03
CA GLN A 449 11.55 -2.67 8.06
C GLN A 449 10.66 -1.74 7.22
N PHE A 450 9.34 -1.79 7.45
CA PHE A 450 8.32 -1.01 6.76
C PHE A 450 7.45 -0.28 7.79
N PRO A 451 7.92 0.82 8.39
CA PRO A 451 7.16 1.56 9.39
C PRO A 451 5.80 2.03 8.86
N GLU A 452 5.73 2.44 7.59
CA GLU A 452 4.49 2.84 6.92
C GLU A 452 3.45 1.70 6.82
N ILE A 453 3.87 0.48 6.48
CA ILE A 453 3.00 -0.71 6.48
C ILE A 453 2.65 -1.12 7.92
N THR A 454 3.63 -1.11 8.81
CA THR A 454 3.47 -1.50 10.23
C THR A 454 2.47 -0.60 10.95
N VAL A 455 2.55 0.72 10.77
CA VAL A 455 1.62 1.68 11.39
C VAL A 455 0.21 1.53 10.80
N TYR A 456 0.08 1.33 9.48
CA TYR A 456 -1.21 1.02 8.86
C TYR A 456 -1.85 -0.24 9.47
N TYR A 457 -1.07 -1.33 9.59
CA TYR A 457 -1.52 -2.59 10.17
C TYR A 457 -2.03 -2.41 11.60
N HIS A 458 -1.23 -1.83 12.50
CA HIS A 458 -1.62 -1.62 13.90
C HIS A 458 -2.88 -0.74 14.03
N ASN A 459 -3.02 0.28 13.18
CA ASN A 459 -4.22 1.12 13.15
C ASN A 459 -5.47 0.35 12.68
N ARG A 460 -5.35 -0.64 11.78
CA ARG A 460 -6.45 -1.54 11.43
C ARG A 460 -6.74 -2.54 12.55
N VAL A 461 -5.72 -3.15 13.16
CA VAL A 461 -5.88 -4.08 14.31
C VAL A 461 -6.68 -3.44 15.45
N VAL A 462 -6.42 -2.17 15.77
CA VAL A 462 -7.16 -1.42 16.81
C VAL A 462 -8.61 -1.10 16.39
N LYS A 463 -8.91 -0.99 15.09
CA LYS A 463 -10.26 -0.66 14.58
C LYS A 463 -11.16 -1.89 14.35
N VAL A 464 -10.60 -3.00 13.84
CA VAL A 464 -11.39 -4.17 13.39
C VAL A 464 -10.95 -5.51 14.01
N GLY A 465 -9.93 -5.51 14.88
CA GLY A 465 -9.36 -6.72 15.47
C GLY A 465 -8.27 -7.36 14.59
N GLN A 466 -7.45 -8.20 15.21
CA GLN A 466 -6.26 -8.82 14.59
C GLN A 466 -6.58 -9.61 13.32
N GLU A 467 -7.61 -10.45 13.36
CA GLU A 467 -7.97 -11.35 12.25
C GLU A 467 -8.43 -10.58 11.02
N ASN A 468 -9.42 -9.68 11.18
CA ASN A 468 -9.91 -8.84 10.09
C ASN A 468 -8.79 -7.95 9.51
N ALA A 469 -7.97 -7.32 10.34
CA ALA A 469 -6.84 -6.51 9.89
C ALA A 469 -5.79 -7.34 9.11
N THR A 470 -5.61 -8.61 9.46
CA THR A 470 -4.76 -9.55 8.71
C THR A 470 -5.38 -9.88 7.35
N THR A 471 -6.65 -10.28 7.33
CA THR A 471 -7.40 -10.60 6.10
C THR A 471 -7.58 -9.38 5.17
N GLU A 472 -7.51 -8.17 5.70
CA GLU A 472 -7.40 -6.94 4.92
C GLU A 472 -5.99 -6.76 4.37
N ILE A 473 -4.94 -6.73 5.20
CA ILE A 473 -3.60 -6.32 4.76
C ILE A 473 -2.97 -7.27 3.74
N LEU A 474 -3.30 -8.56 3.78
CA LEU A 474 -2.88 -9.57 2.79
C LEU A 474 -3.39 -9.28 1.36
N LYS A 475 -4.38 -8.38 1.21
CA LYS A 475 -4.96 -7.96 -0.08
C LYS A 475 -4.40 -6.65 -0.63
N TYR A 476 -3.64 -5.88 0.17
CA TYR A 476 -3.11 -4.58 -0.25
C TYR A 476 -1.77 -4.71 -0.96
N SER A 477 -1.62 -3.97 -2.07
CA SER A 477 -0.34 -3.73 -2.74
C SER A 477 0.25 -2.42 -2.26
N PHE A 478 1.49 -2.46 -1.80
CA PHE A 478 2.26 -1.31 -1.30
C PHE A 478 3.28 -0.79 -2.32
N ALA A 479 3.37 -1.39 -3.51
CA ALA A 479 4.35 -1.04 -4.53
C ALA A 479 4.33 0.46 -4.88
N ASP A 480 3.14 1.00 -5.18
CA ASP A 480 2.91 2.41 -5.50
C ASP A 480 3.39 3.35 -4.36
N HIS A 481 3.08 2.98 -3.11
CA HIS A 481 3.47 3.74 -1.90
C HIS A 481 4.97 3.69 -1.60
N LEU A 482 5.66 2.67 -2.10
CA LEU A 482 7.08 2.42 -1.89
C LEU A 482 7.94 2.83 -3.09
N GLY A 483 7.34 3.38 -4.17
CA GLY A 483 8.05 3.73 -5.40
C GLY A 483 8.60 2.53 -6.16
N ILE A 484 8.02 1.34 -5.98
CA ILE A 484 8.44 0.10 -6.65
C ILE A 484 7.65 -0.03 -7.96
N LYS A 485 8.37 0.01 -9.09
CA LYS A 485 7.79 -0.10 -10.43
C LYS A 485 7.58 -1.58 -10.80
N LYS A 486 6.70 -1.85 -11.77
CA LYS A 486 6.72 -3.12 -12.50
C LYS A 486 7.87 -3.06 -13.51
N TRP A 487 8.78 -4.02 -13.49
CA TRP A 487 9.70 -4.21 -14.59
C TRP A 487 8.98 -4.89 -15.76
N GLU A 488 9.18 -4.39 -16.98
CA GLU A 488 8.71 -5.02 -18.21
C GLU A 488 9.86 -5.17 -19.21
N TYR A 489 9.87 -6.29 -19.94
CA TYR A 489 10.77 -6.48 -21.07
C TYR A 489 10.33 -5.57 -22.23
N PRO A 490 11.25 -4.94 -23.00
CA PRO A 490 10.92 -4.14 -24.18
C PRO A 490 9.98 -4.89 -25.14
N THR A 491 8.72 -4.45 -25.19
CA THR A 491 7.62 -5.23 -25.78
C THR A 491 7.72 -5.36 -27.29
N HIS A 492 8.34 -4.37 -27.94
CA HIS A 492 8.53 -4.27 -29.38
C HIS A 492 9.95 -3.76 -29.67
N GLU A 493 10.56 -4.23 -30.76
CA GLU A 493 11.84 -3.70 -31.26
C GLU A 493 11.67 -2.40 -32.07
N ARG A 494 10.43 -2.10 -32.50
CA ARG A 494 10.05 -0.92 -33.28
C ARG A 494 9.12 0.00 -32.46
N PRO A 495 9.21 1.34 -32.58
CA PRO A 495 8.28 2.25 -31.93
C PRO A 495 6.82 2.00 -32.36
N VAL A 496 5.88 2.06 -31.41
CA VAL A 496 4.45 1.91 -31.69
C VAL A 496 3.84 3.29 -32.00
N THR A 497 3.30 3.44 -33.21
CA THR A 497 2.75 4.70 -33.73
C THR A 497 1.23 4.80 -33.56
N GLY A 498 0.64 5.94 -33.93
CA GLY A 498 -0.82 6.08 -34.05
C GLY A 498 -1.63 6.01 -32.74
N ILE A 499 -1.05 6.28 -31.57
CA ILE A 499 -1.79 6.24 -30.30
C ILE A 499 -2.92 7.30 -30.29
N ILE A 500 -4.17 6.86 -30.14
CA ILE A 500 -5.35 7.74 -29.99
C ILE A 500 -5.54 8.16 -28.53
N GLY A 501 -5.28 7.23 -27.60
CA GLY A 501 -5.44 7.46 -26.16
C GLY A 501 -5.55 6.15 -25.38
N GLU A 502 -5.83 6.24 -24.08
CA GLU A 502 -5.95 5.07 -23.22
C GLU A 502 -7.17 4.21 -23.62
N LEU A 503 -7.02 2.89 -23.51
CA LEU A 503 -8.04 1.88 -23.79
C LEU A 503 -9.37 2.19 -23.09
N SER A 504 -10.47 2.13 -23.83
CA SER A 504 -11.82 2.28 -23.29
C SER A 504 -12.12 1.28 -22.16
N ALA A 505 -12.76 1.77 -21.10
CA ALA A 505 -13.27 0.97 -19.99
C ALA A 505 -14.35 -0.07 -20.38
N LEU A 506 -14.89 0.01 -21.61
CA LEU A 506 -15.78 -1.01 -22.18
C LEU A 506 -15.04 -2.32 -22.50
N ILE A 507 -13.74 -2.24 -22.78
CA ILE A 507 -12.89 -3.38 -23.17
C ILE A 507 -12.23 -3.89 -21.89
N HIS A 508 -12.72 -5.02 -21.38
CA HIS A 508 -12.16 -5.62 -20.18
C HIS A 508 -10.67 -5.99 -20.37
N LYS A 509 -9.80 -5.61 -19.42
CA LYS A 509 -8.35 -5.88 -19.49
C LYS A 509 -8.01 -7.29 -18.95
N PRO A 510 -7.60 -8.26 -19.79
CA PRO A 510 -7.40 -9.65 -19.38
C PRO A 510 -6.31 -9.78 -18.30
N GLY A 511 -6.71 -10.26 -17.12
CA GLY A 511 -5.83 -10.44 -15.96
C GLY A 511 -5.94 -11.85 -15.38
N ASN A 512 -4.80 -12.48 -15.09
CA ASN A 512 -4.72 -13.85 -14.55
C ASN A 512 -3.74 -13.91 -13.37
N TRP A 513 -4.17 -14.48 -12.24
CA TRP A 513 -3.34 -14.79 -11.07
C TRP A 513 -2.21 -15.76 -11.41
N ARG A 514 -1.04 -15.67 -10.78
CA ARG A 514 -0.05 -16.77 -10.84
C ARG A 514 -0.54 -17.88 -9.89
N ILE A 515 -0.36 -19.15 -10.26
CA ILE A 515 -0.82 -20.28 -9.41
C ILE A 515 -0.21 -20.24 -7.99
N GLN A 516 0.99 -19.70 -7.83
CA GLN A 516 1.62 -19.51 -6.51
C GLN A 516 0.75 -18.66 -5.56
N ASP A 517 0.06 -17.64 -6.09
CA ASP A 517 -0.73 -16.67 -5.31
C ASP A 517 -2.04 -17.28 -4.80
N ILE A 518 -2.62 -18.21 -5.56
CA ILE A 518 -3.97 -18.77 -5.32
C ILE A 518 -4.00 -20.29 -5.10
N GLY A 519 -2.84 -20.95 -4.98
CA GLY A 519 -2.71 -22.40 -4.93
C GLY A 519 -3.59 -23.07 -3.87
N ASN A 520 -3.74 -22.46 -2.70
CA ASN A 520 -4.57 -22.96 -1.61
C ASN A 520 -6.08 -22.93 -1.92
N VAL A 521 -6.51 -22.05 -2.85
CA VAL A 521 -7.89 -21.96 -3.33
C VAL A 521 -8.11 -22.97 -4.46
N VAL A 522 -7.17 -23.04 -5.41
CA VAL A 522 -7.22 -23.95 -6.58
C VAL A 522 -7.18 -25.42 -6.15
N PHE A 523 -6.30 -25.77 -5.21
CA PHE A 523 -6.13 -27.14 -4.69
C PHE A 523 -6.94 -27.43 -3.43
N ASN A 524 -7.99 -26.65 -3.12
CA ASN A 524 -8.89 -26.94 -2.01
C ASN A 524 -9.58 -28.31 -2.23
N PRO A 525 -9.40 -29.30 -1.33
CA PRO A 525 -9.91 -30.66 -1.54
C PRO A 525 -11.43 -30.76 -1.77
N ARG A 526 -12.21 -29.77 -1.33
CA ARG A 526 -13.68 -29.74 -1.50
C ARG A 526 -14.12 -29.27 -2.89
N THR A 527 -13.26 -28.59 -3.65
CA THR A 527 -13.63 -27.92 -4.92
C THR A 527 -12.68 -28.17 -6.08
N VAL A 528 -11.47 -28.68 -5.84
CA VAL A 528 -10.42 -28.90 -6.86
C VAL A 528 -10.88 -29.71 -8.08
N ASN A 529 -11.79 -30.67 -7.89
CA ASN A 529 -12.35 -31.53 -8.94
C ASN A 529 -13.73 -31.06 -9.45
N THR A 530 -14.30 -29.97 -8.90
CA THR A 530 -15.65 -29.47 -9.26
C THR A 530 -15.63 -28.46 -10.41
N ARG A 531 -14.45 -28.00 -10.82
CA ARG A 531 -14.26 -27.01 -11.89
C ARG A 531 -13.60 -27.67 -13.10
N THR A 532 -14.09 -27.37 -14.29
CA THR A 532 -13.46 -27.73 -15.55
C THR A 532 -12.77 -26.50 -16.12
N TYR A 533 -11.53 -26.65 -16.57
CA TYR A 533 -10.80 -25.60 -17.25
C TYR A 533 -10.54 -25.98 -18.71
N GLN A 534 -10.56 -24.98 -19.60
CA GLN A 534 -9.76 -25.05 -20.82
C GLN A 534 -8.30 -24.79 -20.46
N VAL A 535 -7.40 -25.69 -20.83
CA VAL A 535 -5.97 -25.52 -20.63
C VAL A 535 -5.32 -25.21 -21.98
N THR A 536 -4.63 -24.07 -22.05
CA THR A 536 -3.96 -23.59 -23.27
C THR A 536 -2.52 -23.20 -22.98
N GLU A 537 -1.70 -23.28 -24.01
CA GLU A 537 -0.35 -22.72 -24.02
C GLU A 537 -0.43 -21.20 -23.77
N LYS A 538 0.37 -20.69 -22.83
CA LYS A 538 0.64 -19.26 -22.74
C LYS A 538 1.74 -18.91 -23.73
N LEU A 539 1.44 -17.94 -24.60
CA LEU A 539 2.40 -17.34 -25.52
C LEU A 539 3.05 -16.10 -24.88
N ASP A 540 4.32 -15.88 -25.21
CA ASP A 540 5.10 -14.70 -24.80
C ASP A 540 5.01 -13.63 -25.90
N GLY A 541 3.92 -12.86 -25.88
CA GLY A 541 3.69 -11.80 -26.83
C GLY A 541 3.30 -10.49 -26.16
N VAL A 542 2.48 -9.72 -26.87
CA VAL A 542 1.83 -8.54 -26.31
C VAL A 542 0.33 -8.68 -26.48
N SER A 543 -0.43 -8.42 -25.42
CA SER A 543 -1.88 -8.55 -25.50
C SER A 543 -2.47 -7.54 -26.47
N MET A 544 -3.29 -8.04 -27.40
CA MET A 544 -3.92 -7.31 -28.50
C MET A 544 -5.42 -7.53 -28.45
N HIS A 545 -6.18 -6.49 -28.76
CA HIS A 545 -7.64 -6.51 -28.79
C HIS A 545 -8.12 -5.94 -30.13
N VAL A 546 -9.06 -6.63 -30.77
CA VAL A 546 -9.75 -6.13 -31.96
C VAL A 546 -11.24 -6.10 -31.62
N TYR A 547 -11.82 -4.91 -31.56
CA TYR A 547 -13.19 -4.72 -31.12
C TYR A 547 -14.09 -4.19 -32.24
N LYS A 548 -15.39 -4.46 -32.11
CA LYS A 548 -16.47 -3.97 -32.98
C LYS A 548 -17.59 -3.48 -32.08
N VAL A 549 -18.07 -2.26 -32.29
CA VAL A 549 -19.29 -1.71 -31.67
C VAL A 549 -20.20 -1.20 -32.78
N SER A 550 -21.48 -1.58 -32.75
CA SER A 550 -22.45 -1.20 -33.77
C SER A 550 -22.81 0.29 -33.70
N ASN A 551 -23.17 0.88 -34.84
CA ASN A 551 -23.62 2.27 -34.96
C ASN A 551 -25.15 2.40 -34.83
N SER A 552 -25.86 1.45 -34.19
CA SER A 552 -27.30 1.62 -34.01
C SER A 552 -27.59 2.78 -33.04
N SER A 553 -28.74 3.43 -33.16
CA SER A 553 -29.12 4.59 -32.34
C SER A 553 -29.06 4.33 -30.83
N LYS A 554 -29.15 3.07 -30.40
CA LYS A 554 -28.97 2.66 -28.99
C LYS A 554 -27.49 2.54 -28.63
N ASP A 555 -26.69 1.89 -29.47
CA ASP A 555 -25.25 1.68 -29.22
C ASP A 555 -24.43 3.00 -29.30
N LEU A 556 -24.88 3.93 -30.15
CA LEU A 556 -24.36 5.30 -30.25
C LEU A 556 -24.58 6.13 -28.97
N LEU A 557 -25.56 5.76 -28.13
CA LEU A 557 -25.81 6.39 -26.83
C LEU A 557 -25.13 5.61 -25.69
N ASP A 558 -25.19 4.28 -25.72
CA ASP A 558 -24.70 3.42 -24.64
C ASP A 558 -23.17 3.26 -24.61
N PHE A 559 -22.51 3.23 -25.77
CA PHE A 559 -21.12 2.79 -25.88
C PHE A 559 -20.18 3.84 -26.49
N PHE A 560 -20.62 4.56 -27.54
CA PHE A 560 -19.78 5.55 -28.21
C PHE A 560 -19.21 6.65 -27.28
N PRO A 561 -19.95 7.19 -26.29
CA PRO A 561 -19.42 8.17 -25.33
C PRO A 561 -18.28 7.65 -24.44
N ALA A 562 -18.08 6.32 -24.36
CA ALA A 562 -17.01 5.70 -23.59
C ALA A 562 -15.84 5.21 -24.48
N LEU A 563 -15.94 5.32 -25.80
CA LEU A 563 -14.81 5.12 -26.72
C LEU A 563 -14.03 6.43 -26.87
N ARG A 564 -12.73 6.37 -27.19
CA ARG A 564 -11.97 7.60 -27.48
C ARG A 564 -12.48 8.21 -28.80
N PRO A 565 -12.63 9.54 -28.93
CA PRO A 565 -12.97 10.14 -30.22
C PRO A 565 -11.87 9.80 -31.23
N LEU A 566 -12.25 9.47 -32.47
CA LEU A 566 -11.29 9.33 -33.56
C LEU A 566 -10.77 10.74 -33.95
N PRO A 567 -9.56 10.86 -34.53
CA PRO A 567 -9.08 12.10 -35.12
C PRO A 567 -10.13 12.69 -36.07
N ILE A 568 -10.38 14.00 -35.95
CA ILE A 568 -11.48 14.67 -36.65
C ILE A 568 -11.12 14.78 -38.15
N ALA A 569 -12.00 14.25 -39.00
CA ALA A 569 -11.90 14.35 -40.46
C ALA A 569 -12.27 15.76 -40.97
N ASP A 570 -13.21 16.43 -40.32
CA ASP A 570 -13.68 17.77 -40.68
C ASP A 570 -13.12 18.85 -39.74
N LYS A 571 -11.89 19.30 -39.99
CA LYS A 571 -11.49 20.64 -39.55
C LYS A 571 -11.96 21.67 -40.57
N PRO A 572 -12.50 22.84 -40.16
CA PRO A 572 -12.83 23.93 -41.09
C PRO A 572 -11.64 24.39 -41.94
N ASP A 573 -10.43 24.19 -41.42
CA ASP A 573 -9.16 24.66 -41.95
C ASP A 573 -8.57 23.74 -43.05
N GLY A 574 -9.16 22.56 -43.27
CA GLY A 574 -8.67 21.54 -44.21
C GLY A 574 -7.69 20.51 -43.62
N ASP A 575 -7.07 20.80 -42.47
CA ASP A 575 -6.09 19.94 -41.77
C ASP A 575 -6.73 18.74 -41.01
N GLY A 576 -7.77 18.14 -41.58
CA GLY A 576 -8.45 16.96 -41.04
C GLY A 576 -7.77 15.66 -41.48
N ILE A 577 -7.80 14.62 -40.62
CA ILE A 577 -7.29 13.29 -40.98
C ILE A 577 -8.50 12.40 -41.34
N PRO A 578 -8.63 11.93 -42.59
CA PRO A 578 -9.73 11.05 -42.96
C PRO A 578 -9.74 9.77 -42.12
N ILE A 579 -10.91 9.41 -41.58
CA ILE A 579 -11.07 8.18 -40.81
C ILE A 579 -11.00 6.97 -41.76
N PRO A 580 -10.08 6.01 -41.55
CA PRO A 580 -9.97 4.85 -42.42
C PRO A 580 -11.23 3.97 -42.37
N PRO A 581 -11.71 3.40 -43.50
CA PRO A 581 -12.86 2.48 -43.51
C PRO A 581 -12.68 1.23 -42.64
N THR A 582 -11.44 0.85 -42.36
CA THR A 582 -11.02 -0.19 -41.40
C THR A 582 -11.32 0.15 -39.94
N MET A 583 -11.47 1.44 -39.62
CA MET A 583 -11.85 1.93 -38.28
C MET A 583 -13.34 2.26 -38.18
N GLN A 584 -13.98 2.71 -39.25
CA GLN A 584 -15.41 3.03 -39.21
C GLN A 584 -16.12 2.73 -40.53
N THR A 585 -17.18 1.94 -40.42
CA THR A 585 -18.16 1.68 -41.47
C THR A 585 -19.47 2.39 -41.11
N GLU A 586 -20.43 2.44 -42.03
CA GLU A 586 -21.80 2.89 -41.74
C GLU A 586 -22.44 2.16 -40.55
N ARG A 587 -22.13 0.86 -40.38
CA ARG A 587 -22.85 -0.07 -39.48
C ARG A 587 -22.18 -0.29 -38.13
N CYS A 588 -20.87 -0.04 -38.05
CA CYS A 588 -20.07 -0.24 -36.85
C CYS A 588 -18.73 0.51 -36.90
N ARG A 589 -18.24 0.89 -35.71
CA ARG A 589 -16.84 1.22 -35.46
C ARG A 589 -16.06 -0.06 -35.13
N VAL A 590 -14.84 -0.13 -35.65
CA VAL A 590 -13.84 -1.15 -35.36
C VAL A 590 -12.60 -0.46 -34.79
N GLY A 591 -11.91 -1.11 -33.86
CA GLY A 591 -10.66 -0.56 -33.34
C GLY A 591 -9.69 -1.65 -32.90
N VAL A 592 -8.40 -1.35 -33.04
CA VAL A 592 -7.31 -2.22 -32.64
C VAL A 592 -6.55 -1.57 -31.48
N CYS A 593 -6.33 -2.34 -30.43
CA CYS A 593 -5.79 -1.86 -29.16
C CYS A 593 -4.76 -2.83 -28.59
N ASN A 594 -4.00 -2.36 -27.60
CA ASN A 594 -3.32 -3.23 -26.63
C ASN A 594 -3.90 -3.05 -25.23
N HIS A 595 -3.26 -3.65 -24.22
CA HIS A 595 -3.71 -3.60 -22.83
C HIS A 595 -3.84 -2.18 -22.22
N SER A 596 -3.28 -1.15 -22.85
CA SER A 596 -3.27 0.24 -22.35
C SER A 596 -3.75 1.29 -23.35
N HIS A 597 -3.60 1.10 -24.66
CA HIS A 597 -3.90 2.12 -25.68
C HIS A 597 -4.75 1.60 -26.84
N GLU A 598 -5.58 2.48 -27.41
CA GLU A 598 -6.23 2.30 -28.71
C GLU A 598 -5.39 2.99 -29.81
N PHE A 599 -5.32 2.37 -31.00
CA PHE A 599 -4.50 2.83 -32.12
C PHE A 599 -5.32 3.25 -33.33
N PHE A 600 -4.86 4.30 -34.00
CA PHE A 600 -5.29 4.74 -35.33
C PHE A 600 -4.62 3.89 -36.41
N ASP A 601 -5.34 3.63 -37.50
CA ASP A 601 -4.81 2.89 -38.65
C ASP A 601 -3.99 3.83 -39.55
N ASP A 602 -2.76 4.14 -39.12
CA ASP A 602 -1.79 4.96 -39.85
C ASP A 602 -1.02 4.19 -40.94
N GLY A 603 -1.37 2.92 -41.17
CA GLY A 603 -0.68 2.02 -42.11
C GLY A 603 0.73 1.59 -41.69
N LYS A 604 1.19 1.94 -40.48
CA LYS A 604 2.55 1.69 -39.96
C LYS A 604 2.55 0.95 -38.62
N ASN A 605 1.47 1.03 -37.86
CA ASN A 605 1.31 0.37 -36.58
C ASN A 605 1.20 -1.16 -36.75
N ILE A 606 2.12 -1.89 -36.10
CA ILE A 606 2.25 -3.36 -36.13
C ILE A 606 1.00 -4.14 -35.69
N TYR A 607 0.18 -3.57 -34.79
CA TYR A 607 -1.09 -4.19 -34.40
C TYR A 607 -2.11 -4.10 -35.54
N TRP A 608 -2.19 -2.97 -36.25
CA TRP A 608 -3.05 -2.82 -37.43
C TRP A 608 -2.56 -3.65 -38.62
N GLU A 609 -1.24 -3.71 -38.83
CA GLU A 609 -0.61 -4.61 -39.82
C GLU A 609 -0.98 -6.08 -39.57
N THR A 610 -0.88 -6.54 -38.31
CA THR A 610 -1.21 -7.93 -37.96
C THR A 610 -2.73 -8.18 -37.98
N ALA A 611 -3.55 -7.18 -37.66
CA ALA A 611 -5.01 -7.28 -37.79
C ALA A 611 -5.44 -7.45 -39.26
N LYS A 612 -4.79 -6.72 -40.18
CA LYS A 612 -5.02 -6.85 -41.63
C LYS A 612 -4.55 -8.19 -42.16
N THR A 613 -3.30 -8.59 -41.89
CA THR A 613 -2.72 -9.83 -42.43
C THR A 613 -3.34 -11.11 -41.87
N SER A 614 -3.93 -11.08 -40.67
CA SER A 614 -4.74 -12.20 -40.14
C SER A 614 -6.18 -12.24 -40.69
N GLY A 615 -6.63 -11.19 -41.39
CA GLY A 615 -8.00 -11.01 -41.87
C GLY A 615 -9.02 -10.84 -40.74
N ILE A 616 -8.60 -10.51 -39.51
CA ILE A 616 -9.52 -10.41 -38.37
C ILE A 616 -10.46 -9.21 -38.47
N ILE A 617 -10.03 -8.15 -39.19
CA ILE A 617 -10.85 -6.97 -39.52
C ILE A 617 -12.09 -7.36 -40.33
N ASP A 618 -11.99 -8.31 -41.26
CA ASP A 618 -13.16 -8.78 -42.02
C ASP A 618 -13.97 -9.82 -41.22
N LYS A 619 -13.28 -10.74 -40.55
CA LYS A 619 -13.90 -11.85 -39.81
C LYS A 619 -14.72 -11.39 -38.59
N ILE A 620 -14.36 -10.28 -37.94
CA ILE A 620 -15.13 -9.76 -36.79
C ILE A 620 -16.56 -9.34 -37.16
N HIS A 621 -16.83 -9.00 -38.43
CA HIS A 621 -18.18 -8.72 -38.92
C HIS A 621 -19.05 -9.98 -39.06
N GLN A 622 -18.42 -11.16 -39.26
CA GLN A 622 -19.10 -12.45 -39.41
C GLN A 622 -19.48 -13.09 -38.07
N ILE A 623 -18.89 -12.63 -36.96
CA ILE A 623 -19.25 -13.07 -35.61
C ILE A 623 -20.66 -12.54 -35.26
N PRO A 624 -21.63 -13.40 -34.84
CA PRO A 624 -23.05 -13.06 -34.69
C PRO A 624 -23.39 -12.17 -33.47
N PHE A 625 -22.38 -11.56 -32.86
CA PHE A 625 -22.50 -10.65 -31.72
C PHE A 625 -22.23 -9.21 -32.17
N ARG A 626 -22.99 -8.25 -31.64
CA ARG A 626 -23.00 -6.84 -32.09
C ARG A 626 -21.81 -6.03 -31.56
N ASN A 627 -21.59 -6.09 -30.25
CA ASN A 627 -20.64 -5.26 -29.51
C ASN A 627 -19.65 -6.17 -28.77
N ILE A 628 -18.47 -6.39 -29.33
CA ILE A 628 -17.50 -7.37 -28.84
C ILE A 628 -16.07 -6.85 -28.90
N ALA A 629 -15.21 -7.38 -28.04
CA ALA A 629 -13.76 -7.32 -28.19
C ALA A 629 -13.20 -8.74 -28.32
N ILE A 630 -12.65 -9.08 -29.48
CA ILE A 630 -11.83 -10.27 -29.67
C ILE A 630 -10.48 -10.01 -28.98
N GLN A 631 -10.04 -10.92 -28.14
CA GLN A 631 -8.80 -10.78 -27.37
C GLN A 631 -7.85 -11.93 -27.66
N GLY A 632 -6.59 -11.58 -27.89
CA GLY A 632 -5.54 -12.51 -28.26
C GLY A 632 -4.18 -11.95 -27.92
N GLU A 633 -3.15 -12.72 -28.23
CA GLU A 633 -1.76 -12.29 -28.14
C GLU A 633 -1.25 -11.96 -29.55
N LEU A 634 -0.68 -10.78 -29.72
CA LEU A 634 0.18 -10.47 -30.87
C LEU A 634 1.54 -11.10 -30.60
N VAL A 635 1.98 -11.96 -31.51
CA VAL A 635 3.23 -12.72 -31.42
C VAL A 635 4.01 -12.60 -32.73
N GLY A 636 5.34 -12.60 -32.68
CA GLY A 636 6.14 -12.52 -33.90
C GLY A 636 7.61 -12.20 -33.69
N SER A 637 8.30 -12.02 -34.81
CA SER A 637 9.75 -11.79 -34.91
C SER A 637 10.26 -10.59 -34.12
N HIS A 638 9.50 -9.49 -34.10
CA HIS A 638 9.91 -8.22 -33.47
C HIS A 638 9.24 -7.99 -32.10
N ILE A 639 8.59 -9.02 -31.55
CA ILE A 639 7.80 -8.95 -30.32
C ILE A 639 8.57 -9.66 -29.21
N GLN A 640 8.65 -9.04 -28.04
CA GLN A 640 9.14 -9.69 -26.81
C GLN A 640 10.57 -10.29 -26.89
N GLY A 641 11.42 -9.86 -27.84
CA GLY A 641 12.73 -10.48 -28.08
C GLY A 641 12.65 -11.91 -28.64
N ASN A 642 11.54 -12.25 -29.31
CA ASN A 642 11.35 -13.45 -30.12
C ASN A 642 11.67 -14.80 -29.43
N THR A 643 11.31 -14.97 -28.15
CA THR A 643 11.64 -16.23 -27.43
C THR A 643 10.98 -17.47 -28.04
N MET A 644 9.90 -17.27 -28.81
CA MET A 644 9.17 -18.31 -29.55
C MET A 644 9.82 -18.69 -30.88
N ARG A 645 10.81 -17.92 -31.36
CA ARG A 645 11.57 -18.11 -32.61
C ARG A 645 10.75 -18.00 -33.90
N TYR A 646 9.81 -17.05 -33.96
CA TYR A 646 9.11 -16.70 -35.20
C TYR A 646 10.12 -16.32 -36.31
N PRO A 647 9.92 -16.77 -37.56
CA PRO A 647 10.72 -16.35 -38.70
C PRO A 647 10.70 -14.82 -38.89
N GLU A 648 11.79 -14.29 -39.44
CA GLU A 648 11.98 -12.86 -39.69
C GLU A 648 10.80 -12.22 -40.45
N GLY A 649 10.41 -11.01 -40.06
CA GLY A 649 9.24 -10.30 -40.56
C GLY A 649 7.88 -10.91 -40.16
N LYS A 650 7.81 -12.15 -39.65
CA LYS A 650 6.53 -12.83 -39.41
C LYS A 650 5.89 -12.43 -38.08
N HIS A 651 4.59 -12.13 -38.13
CA HIS A 651 3.72 -11.87 -36.99
C HIS A 651 2.38 -12.63 -37.14
N GLU A 652 1.73 -12.96 -36.03
CA GLU A 652 0.42 -13.61 -35.97
C GLU A 652 -0.38 -13.02 -34.80
N PHE A 653 -1.70 -12.82 -34.98
CA PHE A 653 -2.63 -12.50 -33.88
C PHE A 653 -3.37 -13.79 -33.49
N VAL A 654 -3.22 -14.21 -32.23
CA VAL A 654 -3.67 -15.53 -31.77
C VAL A 654 -4.67 -15.38 -30.62
N VAL A 655 -5.96 -15.63 -30.92
CA VAL A 655 -7.11 -15.40 -30.05
C VAL A 655 -7.15 -16.36 -28.86
N PHE A 656 -7.54 -15.85 -27.70
CA PHE A 656 -7.76 -16.63 -26.47
C PHE A 656 -9.13 -16.41 -25.81
N GLY A 657 -9.91 -15.43 -26.29
CA GLY A 657 -11.21 -15.09 -25.70
C GLY A 657 -11.95 -14.04 -26.51
N ILE A 658 -13.27 -13.95 -26.30
CA ILE A 658 -14.11 -12.88 -26.86
C ILE A 658 -14.94 -12.31 -25.71
N TRP A 659 -14.82 -11.01 -25.47
CA TRP A 659 -15.58 -10.27 -24.48
C TRP A 659 -16.82 -9.65 -25.13
N ASP A 660 -18.01 -9.92 -24.59
CA ASP A 660 -19.23 -9.21 -24.99
C ASP A 660 -19.34 -7.90 -24.18
N ILE A 661 -19.31 -6.78 -24.89
CA ILE A 661 -19.30 -5.44 -24.31
C ILE A 661 -20.69 -5.08 -23.73
N GLY A 662 -21.76 -5.65 -24.27
CA GLY A 662 -23.13 -5.41 -23.83
C GLY A 662 -23.51 -6.23 -22.60
N ALA A 663 -23.17 -7.52 -22.58
CA ALA A 663 -23.39 -8.42 -21.45
C ALA A 663 -22.36 -8.24 -20.33
N LYS A 664 -21.16 -7.74 -20.65
CA LYS A 664 -20.01 -7.55 -19.74
C LYS A 664 -19.50 -8.88 -19.17
N GLU A 665 -19.38 -9.86 -20.06
CA GLU A 665 -18.86 -11.19 -19.76
C GLU A 665 -18.00 -11.72 -20.93
N TYR A 666 -17.22 -12.76 -20.66
CA TYR A 666 -16.55 -13.52 -21.72
C TYR A 666 -17.49 -14.58 -22.30
N LEU A 667 -17.49 -14.74 -23.61
CA LEU A 667 -18.10 -15.91 -24.24
C LEU A 667 -17.41 -17.20 -23.77
N ALA A 668 -18.19 -18.24 -23.52
CA ALA A 668 -17.68 -19.54 -23.08
C ALA A 668 -16.60 -20.08 -24.04
N PHE A 669 -15.54 -20.70 -23.49
CA PHE A 669 -14.36 -21.04 -24.28
C PHE A 669 -14.64 -21.99 -25.47
N LYS A 670 -15.66 -22.86 -25.37
CA LYS A 670 -16.12 -23.72 -26.47
C LYS A 670 -16.73 -22.93 -27.62
N THR A 671 -17.47 -21.86 -27.30
CA THR A 671 -18.04 -20.94 -28.29
C THR A 671 -16.95 -20.14 -28.98
N VAL A 672 -15.93 -19.70 -28.24
CA VAL A 672 -14.74 -19.02 -28.81
C VAL A 672 -13.95 -19.96 -29.73
N GLU A 673 -13.67 -21.18 -29.29
CA GLU A 673 -12.96 -22.21 -30.09
C GLU A 673 -13.73 -22.56 -31.36
N LEU A 674 -15.05 -22.78 -31.27
CA LEU A 674 -15.92 -23.04 -32.41
C LEU A 674 -15.94 -21.87 -33.39
N LEU A 675 -16.16 -20.64 -32.93
CA LEU A 675 -16.12 -19.44 -33.78
C LEU A 675 -14.76 -19.29 -34.48
N CYS A 676 -13.65 -19.58 -33.79
CA CYS A 676 -12.33 -19.52 -34.40
C CYS A 676 -12.11 -20.62 -35.46
N LYS A 677 -12.54 -21.86 -35.18
CA LYS A 677 -12.52 -22.99 -36.12
C LYS A 677 -13.35 -22.69 -37.37
N THR A 678 -14.58 -22.19 -37.22
CA THR A 678 -15.51 -21.88 -38.31
C THR A 678 -15.06 -20.70 -39.17
N LEU A 679 -14.49 -19.65 -38.57
CA LEU A 679 -14.10 -18.42 -39.29
C LEU A 679 -12.63 -18.39 -39.73
N GLY A 680 -11.86 -19.47 -39.51
CA GLY A 680 -10.43 -19.50 -39.84
C GLY A 680 -9.63 -18.44 -39.09
N ILE A 681 -9.92 -18.24 -37.81
CA ILE A 681 -9.19 -17.34 -36.90
C ILE A 681 -8.18 -18.17 -36.12
N ALA A 682 -6.93 -17.71 -36.02
CA ALA A 682 -5.92 -18.38 -35.22
C ALA A 682 -6.28 -18.30 -33.73
N HIS A 683 -6.38 -19.45 -33.06
CA HIS A 683 -6.64 -19.58 -31.63
C HIS A 683 -5.41 -20.14 -30.90
N VAL A 684 -5.25 -19.82 -29.61
CA VAL A 684 -4.14 -20.33 -28.80
C VAL A 684 -4.16 -21.88 -28.74
N PRO A 685 -3.00 -22.56 -28.74
CA PRO A 685 -2.94 -24.02 -28.68
C PRO A 685 -3.65 -24.57 -27.44
N VAL A 686 -4.73 -25.33 -27.67
CA VAL A 686 -5.47 -26.04 -26.61
C VAL A 686 -4.78 -27.36 -26.31
N LEU A 687 -4.38 -27.53 -25.05
CA LEU A 687 -3.72 -28.73 -24.52
C LEU A 687 -4.72 -29.66 -23.82
N GLY A 688 -5.98 -29.26 -23.76
CA GLY A 688 -7.13 -30.09 -23.42
C GLY A 688 -8.01 -29.50 -22.33
N TYR A 689 -8.94 -30.34 -21.87
CA TYR A 689 -10.01 -29.99 -20.95
C TYR A 689 -9.98 -30.86 -19.68
N GLY A 690 -10.40 -30.31 -18.54
CA GLY A 690 -10.61 -31.06 -17.29
C GLY A 690 -10.30 -30.25 -16.02
N PRO A 691 -10.34 -30.88 -14.83
CA PRO A 691 -9.91 -30.26 -13.59
C PRO A 691 -8.39 -30.12 -13.53
N VAL A 692 -7.90 -29.19 -12.69
CA VAL A 692 -6.46 -28.91 -12.53
C VAL A 692 -5.64 -30.15 -12.13
N THR A 693 -6.25 -31.07 -11.39
CA THR A 693 -5.67 -32.36 -10.95
C THR A 693 -5.25 -33.30 -12.08
N LYS A 694 -5.75 -33.09 -13.30
CA LYS A 694 -5.29 -33.78 -14.52
C LYS A 694 -3.86 -33.37 -14.92
N TYR A 695 -3.42 -32.17 -14.52
CA TYR A 695 -2.15 -31.54 -14.91
C TYR A 695 -1.14 -31.46 -13.76
N GLY A 696 -1.60 -31.54 -12.50
CA GLY A 696 -0.77 -31.69 -11.31
C GLY A 696 -1.63 -31.65 -10.03
N LYS A 697 -1.24 -32.34 -8.97
CA LYS A 697 -2.05 -32.46 -7.73
C LYS A 697 -1.83 -31.31 -6.74
N ASN A 698 -0.83 -30.46 -6.99
CA ASN A 698 -0.43 -29.32 -6.17
C ASN A 698 0.40 -28.33 -7.02
N VAL A 699 0.70 -27.15 -6.44
CA VAL A 699 1.45 -26.08 -7.13
C VAL A 699 2.81 -26.55 -7.65
N LYS A 700 3.54 -27.39 -6.89
CA LYS A 700 4.86 -27.89 -7.30
C LYS A 700 4.77 -28.82 -8.52
N GLU A 701 3.83 -29.76 -8.50
CA GLU A 701 3.59 -30.65 -9.65
C GLU A 701 3.15 -29.87 -10.89
N LEU A 702 2.29 -28.87 -10.73
CA LEU A 702 1.78 -28.09 -11.85
C LEU A 702 2.85 -27.17 -12.47
N LEU A 703 3.75 -26.60 -11.66
CA LEU A 703 4.95 -25.90 -12.15
C LEU A 703 5.91 -26.86 -12.86
N ALA A 704 6.12 -28.07 -12.32
CA ALA A 704 6.94 -29.09 -12.98
C ALA A 704 6.33 -29.57 -14.31
N TYR A 705 5.01 -29.61 -14.44
CA TYR A 705 4.33 -29.84 -15.72
C TYR A 705 4.60 -28.69 -16.71
N ALA A 706 4.52 -27.43 -16.26
CA ALA A 706 4.84 -26.26 -17.08
C ALA A 706 6.32 -26.23 -17.54
N ASP A 707 7.27 -26.69 -16.71
CA ASP A 707 8.70 -26.80 -17.07
C ASP A 707 9.01 -27.88 -18.14
N ASN A 708 8.03 -28.75 -18.45
CA ASN A 708 8.17 -29.90 -19.35
C ASN A 708 7.26 -29.86 -20.59
N LEU A 709 6.63 -28.72 -20.91
CA LEU A 709 5.74 -28.56 -22.08
C LEU A 709 6.43 -28.65 -23.45
N GLY A 710 7.75 -28.82 -23.49
CA GLY A 710 8.55 -28.84 -24.71
C GLY A 710 8.66 -27.47 -25.39
N THR A 711 8.65 -27.47 -26.72
CA THR A 711 8.80 -26.27 -27.56
C THR A 711 7.52 -25.92 -28.29
N GLY A 712 7.30 -24.63 -28.55
CA GLY A 712 6.22 -24.11 -29.38
C GLY A 712 6.47 -24.27 -30.89
N LYS A 713 5.56 -23.67 -31.67
CA LYS A 713 5.43 -23.78 -33.14
C LYS A 713 6.74 -23.65 -33.95
N TYR A 714 7.68 -22.84 -33.49
CA TYR A 714 8.97 -22.59 -34.16
C TYR A 714 10.20 -22.99 -33.33
N GLY A 715 10.03 -23.90 -32.35
CA GLY A 715 11.15 -24.43 -31.57
C GLY A 715 11.63 -23.54 -30.42
N GLY A 716 10.99 -22.40 -30.16
CA GLY A 716 11.16 -21.66 -28.91
C GLY A 716 10.56 -22.40 -27.71
N ILE A 717 11.07 -22.15 -26.50
CA ILE A 717 10.51 -22.73 -25.27
C ILE A 717 9.21 -22.02 -24.88
N LYS A 718 8.21 -22.79 -24.43
CA LYS A 718 6.87 -22.28 -24.05
C LYS A 718 6.92 -21.55 -22.70
N GLU A 719 6.21 -20.43 -22.57
CA GLU A 719 6.16 -19.66 -21.32
C GLU A 719 5.42 -20.41 -20.21
N GLY A 720 4.39 -21.18 -20.55
CA GLY A 720 3.61 -21.95 -19.59
C GLY A 720 2.17 -22.18 -20.04
N LEU A 721 1.23 -22.04 -19.10
CA LEU A 721 -0.18 -22.37 -19.27
C LEU A 721 -1.11 -21.24 -18.83
N ILE A 722 -2.27 -21.15 -19.49
CA ILE A 722 -3.48 -20.51 -18.97
C ILE A 722 -4.55 -21.58 -18.72
N PHE A 723 -5.14 -21.56 -17.54
CA PHE A 723 -6.35 -22.32 -17.17
C PHE A 723 -7.53 -21.35 -17.17
N ARG A 724 -8.52 -21.54 -18.06
CA ARG A 724 -9.74 -20.70 -18.15
C ARG A 724 -10.95 -21.45 -17.60
N ASP A 725 -11.64 -20.84 -16.64
CA ASP A 725 -12.93 -21.29 -16.07
C ASP A 725 -14.07 -20.69 -16.93
N ASP A 726 -15.05 -21.50 -17.35
CA ASP A 726 -16.22 -21.07 -18.13
C ASP A 726 -17.37 -20.51 -17.29
N THR A 727 -17.46 -20.87 -16.01
CA THR A 727 -18.53 -20.44 -15.10
C THR A 727 -18.25 -19.06 -14.49
N ASN A 728 -16.98 -18.78 -14.17
CA ASN A 728 -16.55 -17.49 -13.68
C ASN A 728 -15.06 -17.32 -13.98
N TRP A 729 -14.77 -16.57 -15.04
CA TRP A 729 -13.43 -16.34 -15.54
C TRP A 729 -12.48 -15.69 -14.50
N ASN A 730 -12.97 -15.07 -13.41
CA ASN A 730 -12.12 -14.58 -12.31
C ASN A 730 -11.36 -15.71 -11.57
N HIS A 731 -11.78 -16.96 -11.76
CA HIS A 731 -11.07 -18.15 -11.31
C HIS A 731 -9.93 -18.59 -12.24
N SER A 732 -9.78 -17.94 -13.40
CA SER A 732 -8.72 -18.25 -14.36
C SER A 732 -7.35 -17.86 -13.81
N PHE A 733 -6.34 -18.65 -14.15
CA PHE A 733 -4.97 -18.45 -13.66
C PHE A 733 -3.92 -18.89 -14.67
N LYS A 734 -2.70 -18.42 -14.45
CA LYS A 734 -1.51 -18.76 -15.24
C LYS A 734 -0.50 -19.56 -14.42
N VAL A 735 0.12 -20.53 -15.08
CA VAL A 735 1.24 -21.31 -14.56
C VAL A 735 2.43 -20.96 -15.45
N ILE A 736 3.40 -20.22 -14.91
CA ILE A 736 4.59 -19.82 -15.67
C ILE A 736 5.69 -20.85 -15.42
N SER A 737 6.35 -21.30 -16.48
CA SER A 737 7.51 -22.19 -16.39
C SER A 737 8.69 -21.44 -15.78
N ASN A 738 9.26 -22.00 -14.72
CA ASN A 738 10.46 -21.49 -14.09
C ASN A 738 11.69 -21.74 -14.97
N ARG A 739 11.71 -22.87 -15.68
CA ARG A 739 12.68 -23.18 -16.74
C ARG A 739 12.66 -22.09 -17.82
N TRP A 740 11.48 -21.67 -18.28
CA TRP A 740 11.35 -20.58 -19.24
C TRP A 740 11.91 -19.26 -18.69
N LEU A 741 11.46 -18.82 -17.51
CA LEU A 741 11.92 -17.56 -16.86
C LEU A 741 13.46 -17.51 -16.78
N ASN A 742 14.10 -18.63 -16.41
CA ASN A 742 15.55 -18.74 -16.32
C ASN A 742 16.26 -18.83 -17.69
N MET A 743 15.61 -19.36 -18.73
CA MET A 743 16.18 -19.44 -20.08
C MET A 743 16.02 -18.13 -20.88
N THR A 744 14.98 -17.35 -20.63
CA THR A 744 14.74 -16.06 -21.30
C THR A 744 15.25 -14.86 -20.51
N GLY A 745 15.56 -15.05 -19.23
CA GLY A 745 15.94 -13.95 -18.33
C GLY A 745 14.79 -13.00 -18.04
N LYS A 746 13.53 -13.45 -18.17
CA LYS A 746 12.30 -12.69 -17.92
C LYS A 746 11.76 -12.86 -16.49
#